data_AF-A0AAU9Y3J8-F1
#
_entry.id   AF-A0AAU9Y3J8-F1
#
_cell.length_a   1.000
_cell.length_b   1.000
_cell.length_c   1.000
_cell.angle_alpha   90.00
_cell.angle_beta   90.00
_cell.angle_gamma   90.00
#
_symmetry.space_group_name_H-M   'P 1'
#
loop_
_entity.id
_entity.type
_entity.pdbx_description
1 polymer ?
#
loop_
_entity_poly.entity_id
_entity_poly.type
_entity_poly.pdbx_seq_one_letter_code
_entity_poly.pdbx_strand_id
1 'polypeptide(L)'
;MGVPAFFRWLSKKYPSIVVHCVEEKGREVDGVRAPVDTSLPNPNDYEFDNLYLDMNGIIHPCCHPENKPAPKNEDEMMVAIFEYIDRIFSIVRPRKLLYMAIDGVAPRAKMNQQRSRRFRASKETKEKAEEMTRIRSELMEKGALLPPEKEKTEHFDSNCITPGTEFMANLSICLRYYIADRLNNDPGWRNIKVILSDANVPGEGEHKIMDYIRKQRASPHHDPNTKHCLNGADADLIMLGLATHELHFTIIREEFKPNQKRPCEMCGQVGHVMDECMGLPKEKQGEFDELPAPVAQEVEFIFIRLNVLREYLERELRMEGLPFPYSFERCLDDWVFMCFFVGNDFLPHLPSLEIREGAIDRLVGIYKRVLPRCGGYLAKHGIVDLGRVQMILQELGYVEDEIFKKRQENELQYRRRLKANKEREKRQKMRDAPLWTPSGQFSPHAITNTPSAVVSPRQEAYAMRKQAMSYSGGSSEAANKSAAANLRAMLVTPSPDANTSSSSTPNSNQASNKRKHEEEDEEPKDDIRLWEAGWKGRYYKNKFQLSEDDEGYDDFRKKVAHAYVEGLCWVLLYYYQGCPSWKWFYPYHYAPFASDFRDLASLPNSFEKGTQPFKPLEQLMGVFPAASGNFLPPTWRELMSHPESPIIDFYPLDFEIDLNGKKYAWQGVALLPFVDEKRLLGALSRVYPDLTDFEMQRNNRGKDRLFLRQGNPIFDFFVGLYEGGGIKEAVEIVANLSGGMSGKVEPDDVPILPYKTVPSPIPQLYDLRDNRTISVLFTDPVYDDDHIFKADVLPNAQLPARVLKPEGYDRNAPYRPVTGMNPNRTSFAQIDSAGRRMLNFHGGEVFRLSTPGSHAPPFRSYSVPPQNYPRHGHPPHSRSILGTPPSSRDYNDPRRNNSYRQQAPRHNSGGYQGNRPTPWSHMRPSYREPGPNQPHFSRGNYNNSPRDPRENQDNRYRDAPARHDHRQSYQLSNYRYRPY
;
A
#
# COMPACT_ATOMS: atom_id res chain seq x y z
N MET A 1 -4.00 -11.84 0.25
CA MET A 1 -2.62 -11.58 -0.30
C MET A 1 -1.96 -10.49 0.53
N GLY A 2 -0.62 -10.36 0.56
CA GLY A 2 0.02 -9.26 1.30
C GLY A 2 -0.17 -7.91 0.61
N VAL A 3 -0.82 -6.94 1.27
CA VAL A 3 -1.13 -5.60 0.72
C VAL A 3 0.09 -4.89 0.10
N PRO A 4 1.27 -4.79 0.75
CA PRO A 4 2.46 -4.19 0.14
C PRO A 4 3.01 -5.00 -1.04
N ALA A 5 2.71 -6.30 -1.16
CA ALA A 5 3.20 -7.14 -2.24
C ALA A 5 2.38 -6.95 -3.53
N PHE A 6 1.05 -6.91 -3.43
CA PHE A 6 0.20 -6.61 -4.59
C PHE A 6 0.43 -5.19 -5.09
N PHE A 7 0.37 -4.19 -4.20
CA PHE A 7 0.58 -2.80 -4.60
C PHE A 7 1.98 -2.56 -5.20
N ARG A 8 3.03 -3.24 -4.71
CA ARG A 8 4.39 -3.15 -5.28
C ARG A 8 4.54 -3.84 -6.65
N TRP A 9 3.80 -4.92 -6.94
CA TRP A 9 3.73 -5.47 -8.29
C TRP A 9 3.00 -4.50 -9.22
N LEU A 10 1.84 -4.00 -8.79
CA LEU A 10 0.97 -3.13 -9.57
C LEU A 10 1.65 -1.79 -9.94
N SER A 11 2.21 -1.09 -8.96
CA SER A 11 2.93 0.18 -9.16
C SER A 11 4.21 0.04 -9.98
N LYS A 12 4.91 -1.10 -9.88
CA LYS A 12 6.08 -1.40 -10.73
C LYS A 12 5.69 -1.67 -12.18
N LYS A 13 4.56 -2.36 -12.41
CA LYS A 13 4.09 -2.75 -13.75
C LYS A 13 3.37 -1.62 -14.48
N TYR A 14 2.57 -0.85 -13.76
CA TYR A 14 1.69 0.20 -14.29
C TYR A 14 1.97 1.57 -13.64
N PRO A 15 3.19 2.13 -13.72
CA PRO A 15 3.61 3.26 -12.88
C PRO A 15 2.73 4.52 -13.01
N SER A 16 2.11 4.75 -14.17
CA SER A 16 1.27 5.94 -14.43
C SER A 16 -0.06 5.98 -13.64
N ILE A 17 -0.43 4.90 -12.95
CA ILE A 17 -1.63 4.90 -12.09
C ILE A 17 -1.41 5.71 -10.79
N VAL A 18 -0.16 5.83 -10.33
CA VAL A 18 0.19 6.50 -9.07
C VAL A 18 0.46 7.99 -9.31
N VAL A 19 -0.10 8.84 -8.45
CA VAL A 19 0.11 10.30 -8.43
C VAL A 19 0.24 10.76 -6.97
N HIS A 20 1.30 11.47 -6.60
CA HIS A 20 1.41 12.07 -5.27
C HIS A 20 0.38 13.20 -5.09
N CYS A 21 -0.25 13.27 -3.91
CA CYS A 21 -1.22 14.28 -3.56
C CYS A 21 -0.55 15.64 -3.36
N VAL A 22 -1.18 16.71 -3.84
CA VAL A 22 -0.86 18.10 -3.48
C VAL A 22 -1.67 18.46 -2.24
N GLU A 23 -0.99 18.66 -1.12
CA GLU A 23 -1.57 19.10 0.15
C GLU A 23 -1.33 20.60 0.36
N GLU A 24 -2.39 21.38 0.57
CA GLU A 24 -2.28 22.78 0.95
C GLU A 24 -2.08 22.88 2.46
N LYS A 25 -0.89 23.25 2.92
CA LYS A 25 -0.60 23.38 4.35
C LYS A 25 -1.09 24.74 4.88
N GLY A 26 -2.00 24.71 5.86
CA GLY A 26 -2.49 25.90 6.57
C GLY A 26 -1.33 26.72 7.16
N ARG A 27 -1.36 28.03 6.91
CA ARG A 27 -0.28 28.98 7.24
C ARG A 27 -0.33 29.36 8.71
N GLU A 28 0.84 29.40 9.35
CA GLU A 28 0.95 29.91 10.72
C GLU A 28 1.06 31.44 10.70
N VAL A 29 0.22 32.10 11.49
CA VAL A 29 0.16 33.56 11.64
C VAL A 29 0.06 33.86 13.14
N ASP A 30 1.05 34.58 13.68
CA ASP A 30 1.12 34.96 15.10
C ASP A 30 0.95 33.79 16.10
N GLY A 31 1.45 32.60 15.73
CA GLY A 31 1.35 31.37 16.52
C GLY A 31 0.01 30.62 16.40
N VAL A 32 -0.92 31.13 15.59
CA VAL A 32 -2.19 30.47 15.26
C VAL A 32 -2.11 29.92 13.83
N ARG A 33 -2.35 28.62 13.67
CA ARG A 33 -2.40 27.99 12.34
C ARG A 33 -3.74 28.30 11.68
N ALA A 34 -3.72 29.17 10.67
CA ALA A 34 -4.92 29.49 9.90
C ALA A 34 -5.44 28.24 9.17
N PRO A 35 -6.75 27.92 9.28
CA PRO A 35 -7.34 26.76 8.63
C PRO A 35 -7.30 26.92 7.09
N VAL A 36 -7.27 25.80 6.39
CA VAL A 36 -7.30 25.74 4.93
C VAL A 36 -8.75 25.89 4.47
N ASP A 37 -9.02 26.82 3.55
CA ASP A 37 -10.37 26.96 2.98
C ASP A 37 -10.65 25.83 1.98
N THR A 38 -11.28 24.78 2.49
CA THR A 38 -11.69 23.58 1.74
C THR A 38 -12.79 23.86 0.70
N SER A 39 -13.47 25.01 0.77
CA SER A 39 -14.45 25.42 -0.24
C SER A 39 -13.81 25.87 -1.56
N LEU A 40 -12.52 26.26 -1.54
CA LEU A 40 -11.76 26.62 -2.73
C LEU A 40 -11.49 25.40 -3.64
N PRO A 41 -11.26 25.61 -4.96
CA PRO A 41 -10.92 24.55 -5.90
C PRO A 41 -9.76 23.66 -5.44
N ASN A 42 -9.79 22.39 -5.81
CA ASN A 42 -8.84 21.40 -5.32
C ASN A 42 -7.43 21.63 -5.91
N PRO A 43 -6.36 21.75 -5.09
CA PRO A 43 -4.99 22.01 -5.55
C PRO A 43 -4.37 20.89 -6.40
N ASN A 44 -5.04 19.74 -6.52
CA ASN A 44 -4.68 18.64 -7.42
C ASN A 44 -5.17 18.85 -8.87
N ASP A 45 -5.81 19.99 -9.16
CA ASP A 45 -6.47 20.32 -10.45
C ASP A 45 -7.59 19.33 -10.86
N TYR A 46 -8.17 18.61 -9.90
CA TYR A 46 -9.24 17.64 -10.10
C TYR A 46 -10.19 17.63 -8.89
N GLU A 47 -11.48 17.88 -9.15
CA GLU A 47 -12.54 17.87 -8.14
C GLU A 47 -13.13 16.45 -7.96
N PHE A 48 -13.51 16.11 -6.74
CA PHE A 48 -14.20 14.85 -6.41
C PHE A 48 -15.63 15.12 -5.90
N ASP A 49 -16.56 14.25 -6.26
CA ASP A 49 -17.95 14.36 -5.80
C ASP A 49 -18.12 13.68 -4.45
N ASN A 50 -17.72 12.42 -4.37
CA ASN A 50 -17.97 11.53 -3.24
C ASN A 50 -16.65 11.05 -2.65
N LEU A 51 -16.41 11.34 -1.38
CA LEU A 51 -15.33 10.75 -0.59
C LEU A 51 -15.90 9.62 0.27
N TYR A 52 -15.27 8.45 0.22
CA TYR A 52 -15.58 7.28 1.03
C TYR A 52 -14.39 6.98 1.92
N LEU A 53 -14.61 6.80 3.22
CA LEU A 53 -13.58 6.45 4.20
C LEU A 53 -13.84 5.05 4.76
N ASP A 54 -12.92 4.12 4.50
CA ASP A 54 -12.71 3.00 5.41
C ASP A 54 -12.12 3.56 6.72
N MET A 55 -12.95 3.60 7.77
CA MET A 55 -12.55 4.12 9.06
C MET A 55 -11.58 3.17 9.78
N ASN A 56 -11.60 1.86 9.51
CA ASN A 56 -10.69 0.93 10.18
C ASN A 56 -9.24 1.13 9.70
N GLY A 57 -9.06 1.48 8.42
CA GLY A 57 -7.80 1.98 7.87
C GLY A 57 -7.28 3.28 8.51
N ILE A 58 -8.13 4.06 9.18
CA ILE A 58 -7.77 5.31 9.89
C ILE A 58 -7.55 5.06 11.40
N ILE A 59 -8.47 4.35 12.06
CA ILE A 59 -8.46 4.10 13.51
C ILE A 59 -7.17 3.38 13.92
N HIS A 60 -6.75 2.36 13.16
CA HIS A 60 -5.53 1.61 13.48
C HIS A 60 -4.28 2.52 13.54
N PRO A 61 -3.89 3.26 12.48
CA PRO A 61 -2.77 4.20 12.54
C PRO A 61 -2.87 5.29 13.62
N CYS A 62 -4.08 5.75 13.98
CA CYS A 62 -4.27 6.76 15.01
C CYS A 62 -4.03 6.22 16.44
N CYS A 63 -4.43 4.98 16.73
CA CYS A 63 -4.27 4.38 18.05
C CYS A 63 -2.87 3.79 18.31
N HIS A 64 -2.16 3.33 17.27
CA HIS A 64 -0.78 2.79 17.37
C HIS A 64 0.15 3.30 16.26
N PRO A 65 0.44 4.61 16.22
CA PRO A 65 1.26 5.22 15.17
C PRO A 65 2.74 4.76 15.22
N GLU A 66 3.25 4.14 14.15
CA GLU A 66 4.64 3.64 14.12
C GLU A 66 5.73 4.72 14.31
N ASN A 67 5.41 5.99 14.01
CA ASN A 67 6.35 7.12 13.95
C ASN A 67 6.09 8.22 14.99
N LYS A 68 5.17 8.00 15.95
CA LYS A 68 4.84 8.93 17.05
C LYS A 68 4.72 8.13 18.36
N PRO A 69 4.77 8.77 19.56
CA PRO A 69 4.24 8.12 20.75
C PRO A 69 2.75 7.76 20.55
N ALA A 70 2.31 6.65 21.16
CA ALA A 70 0.89 6.31 21.19
C ALA A 70 0.09 7.32 22.04
N PRO A 71 -1.19 7.59 21.72
CA PRO A 71 -2.07 8.40 22.56
C PRO A 71 -2.23 7.82 23.97
N LYS A 72 -2.44 8.68 24.97
CA LYS A 72 -2.50 8.29 26.39
C LYS A 72 -3.86 7.72 26.83
N ASN A 73 -4.94 8.11 26.17
CA ASN A 73 -6.32 7.75 26.51
C ASN A 73 -7.22 7.77 25.26
N GLU A 74 -8.48 7.32 25.39
CA GLU A 74 -9.43 7.33 24.27
C GLU A 74 -9.65 8.75 23.71
N ASP A 75 -9.72 9.79 24.56
CA ASP A 75 -9.92 11.18 24.09
C ASP A 75 -8.83 11.67 23.13
N GLU A 76 -7.55 11.41 23.43
CA GLU A 76 -6.44 11.73 22.51
C GLU A 76 -6.52 10.90 21.21
N MET A 77 -7.03 9.67 21.25
CA MET A 77 -7.25 8.84 20.05
C MET A 77 -8.38 9.40 19.18
N MET A 78 -9.51 9.80 19.76
CA MET A 78 -10.63 10.39 19.02
C MET A 78 -10.21 11.69 18.35
N VAL A 79 -9.46 12.56 19.04
CA VAL A 79 -8.90 13.80 18.45
C VAL A 79 -7.93 13.48 17.31
N ALA A 80 -7.05 12.49 17.46
CA ALA A 80 -6.15 12.06 16.38
C ALA A 80 -6.90 11.51 15.16
N ILE A 81 -8.03 10.82 15.36
CA ILE A 81 -8.92 10.37 14.28
C ILE A 81 -9.57 11.58 13.58
N PHE A 82 -10.05 12.57 14.33
CA PHE A 82 -10.63 13.80 13.76
C PHE A 82 -9.61 14.57 12.90
N GLU A 83 -8.37 14.76 13.39
CA GLU A 83 -7.29 15.39 12.62
C GLU A 83 -6.97 14.64 11.33
N TYR A 84 -7.01 13.30 11.35
CA TYR A 84 -6.77 12.48 10.17
C TYR A 84 -7.88 12.62 9.14
N ILE A 85 -9.15 12.58 9.56
CA ILE A 85 -10.31 12.80 8.67
C ILE A 85 -10.23 14.19 8.05
N ASP A 86 -9.97 15.24 8.84
CA ASP A 86 -9.80 16.62 8.35
C ASP A 86 -8.67 16.71 7.31
N ARG A 87 -7.55 16.02 7.53
CA ARG A 87 -6.43 15.98 6.57
C ARG A 87 -6.84 15.36 5.25
N ILE A 88 -7.48 14.18 5.26
CA ILE A 88 -8.00 13.53 4.03
C ILE A 88 -9.04 14.44 3.34
N PHE A 89 -9.95 15.04 4.10
CA PHE A 89 -10.97 15.96 3.58
C PHE A 89 -10.33 17.18 2.90
N SER A 90 -9.30 17.78 3.49
CA SER A 90 -8.60 18.95 2.92
C SER A 90 -7.88 18.67 1.59
N ILE A 91 -7.46 17.42 1.37
CA ILE A 91 -6.79 16.93 0.16
C ILE A 91 -7.80 16.58 -0.94
N VAL A 92 -8.92 15.93 -0.59
CA VAL A 92 -9.91 15.44 -1.56
C VAL A 92 -10.99 16.48 -1.88
N ARG A 93 -11.43 17.25 -0.88
CA ARG A 93 -12.48 18.30 -0.98
C ARG A 93 -13.75 17.80 -1.69
N PRO A 94 -14.45 16.77 -1.18
CA PRO A 94 -15.66 16.23 -1.79
C PRO A 94 -16.75 17.30 -1.94
N ARG A 95 -17.52 17.25 -3.03
CA ARG A 95 -18.52 18.27 -3.39
C ARG A 95 -19.99 17.83 -3.28
N LYS A 96 -20.28 16.52 -3.20
CA LYS A 96 -21.64 15.95 -3.08
C LYS A 96 -21.85 15.11 -1.82
N LEU A 97 -20.87 14.30 -1.41
CA LEU A 97 -20.99 13.30 -0.33
C LEU A 97 -19.67 13.04 0.42
N LEU A 98 -19.76 12.88 1.73
CA LEU A 98 -18.81 12.13 2.55
C LEU A 98 -19.52 10.87 3.10
N TYR A 99 -18.92 9.70 2.95
CA TYR A 99 -19.41 8.44 3.50
C TYR A 99 -18.33 7.85 4.42
N MET A 100 -18.66 7.60 5.68
CA MET A 100 -17.74 7.13 6.72
C MET A 100 -18.16 5.73 7.17
N ALA A 101 -17.37 4.72 6.85
CA ALA A 101 -17.70 3.32 7.09
C ALA A 101 -16.76 2.70 8.14
N ILE A 102 -17.29 2.37 9.31
CA ILE A 102 -16.62 1.51 10.29
C ILE A 102 -16.99 0.05 9.97
N ASP A 103 -16.07 -0.90 10.16
CA ASP A 103 -16.44 -2.32 10.07
C ASP A 103 -17.60 -2.63 11.03
N GLY A 104 -18.65 -3.24 10.51
CA GLY A 104 -19.68 -3.92 11.29
C GLY A 104 -19.41 -5.42 11.41
N VAL A 105 -20.40 -6.19 11.85
CA VAL A 105 -20.31 -7.66 11.87
C VAL A 105 -20.05 -8.17 10.45
N ALA A 106 -18.96 -8.90 10.26
CA ALA A 106 -18.50 -9.41 8.97
C ALA A 106 -19.10 -10.80 8.66
N PRO A 107 -19.08 -11.25 7.39
CA PRO A 107 -19.49 -12.61 7.05
C PRO A 107 -18.58 -13.67 7.67
N ARG A 108 -19.11 -14.88 7.89
CA ARG A 108 -18.40 -15.94 8.61
C ARG A 108 -17.06 -16.35 7.97
N ALA A 109 -16.94 -16.23 6.64
CA ALA A 109 -15.68 -16.39 5.92
C ALA A 109 -14.59 -15.43 6.43
N LYS A 110 -14.89 -14.14 6.61
CA LYS A 110 -13.96 -13.13 7.15
C LYS A 110 -13.72 -13.30 8.65
N MET A 111 -14.74 -13.69 9.43
CA MET A 111 -14.58 -13.93 10.87
C MET A 111 -13.44 -14.90 11.19
N ASN A 112 -13.24 -15.95 10.37
CA ASN A 112 -12.12 -16.89 10.52
C ASN A 112 -10.74 -16.20 10.31
N GLN A 113 -10.62 -15.30 9.32
CA GLN A 113 -9.41 -14.50 9.05
C GLN A 113 -9.16 -13.52 10.21
N GLN A 114 -10.19 -12.82 10.66
CA GLN A 114 -10.12 -11.89 11.80
C GLN A 114 -9.66 -12.65 13.05
N ARG A 115 -10.29 -13.76 13.41
CA ARG A 115 -9.88 -14.61 14.54
C ARG A 115 -8.42 -15.05 14.45
N SER A 116 -7.99 -15.51 13.28
CA SER A 116 -6.59 -15.87 13.01
C SER A 116 -5.61 -14.71 13.24
N ARG A 117 -6.01 -13.45 12.94
CA ARG A 117 -5.22 -12.25 13.25
C ARG A 117 -5.26 -11.90 14.73
N ARG A 118 -6.43 -11.92 15.39
CA ARG A 118 -6.63 -11.54 16.80
C ARG A 118 -5.89 -12.47 17.76
N PHE A 119 -5.95 -13.78 17.54
CA PHE A 119 -5.18 -14.78 18.29
C PHE A 119 -3.66 -14.61 18.08
N ARG A 120 -3.20 -14.37 16.85
CA ARG A 120 -1.77 -14.10 16.57
C ARG A 120 -1.28 -12.81 17.22
N ALA A 121 -2.05 -11.71 17.15
CA ALA A 121 -1.71 -10.47 17.81
C ALA A 121 -1.56 -10.66 19.34
N SER A 122 -2.49 -11.39 19.97
CA SER A 122 -2.39 -11.70 21.41
C SER A 122 -1.18 -12.56 21.76
N LYS A 123 -0.86 -13.58 20.96
CA LYS A 123 0.33 -14.43 21.16
C LYS A 123 1.62 -13.63 20.97
N GLU A 124 1.73 -12.86 19.88
CA GLU A 124 2.88 -11.99 19.61
C GLU A 124 3.10 -10.93 20.71
N THR A 125 2.04 -10.30 21.23
CA THR A 125 2.17 -9.30 22.32
C THR A 125 2.67 -9.96 23.61
N LYS A 126 2.19 -11.16 23.94
CA LYS A 126 2.67 -11.94 25.09
C LYS A 126 4.15 -12.34 24.93
N GLU A 127 4.49 -12.93 23.80
CA GLU A 127 5.88 -13.35 23.48
C GLU A 127 6.85 -12.15 23.54
N LYS A 128 6.47 -10.99 22.97
CA LYS A 128 7.27 -9.75 23.04
C LYS A 128 7.44 -9.24 24.46
N ALA A 129 6.42 -9.32 25.31
CA ALA A 129 6.51 -8.90 26.72
C ALA A 129 7.41 -9.83 27.54
N GLU A 130 7.33 -11.14 27.33
CA GLU A 130 8.18 -12.14 27.97
C GLU A 130 9.64 -12.01 27.52
N GLU A 131 9.89 -11.84 26.21
CA GLU A 131 11.21 -11.61 25.63
C GLU A 131 11.84 -10.29 26.12
N MET A 132 11.09 -9.18 26.07
CA MET A 132 11.54 -7.89 26.59
C MET A 132 11.90 -7.96 28.07
N THR A 133 11.14 -8.72 28.87
CA THR A 133 11.44 -8.94 30.30
C THR A 133 12.72 -9.76 30.47
N ARG A 134 12.95 -10.79 29.66
CA ARG A 134 14.19 -11.61 29.68
C ARG A 134 15.41 -10.76 29.34
N ILE A 135 15.39 -10.07 28.19
CA ILE A 135 16.51 -9.21 27.75
C ILE A 135 16.76 -8.08 28.76
N ARG A 136 15.70 -7.46 29.32
CA ARG A 136 15.82 -6.43 30.37
C ARG A 136 16.55 -6.97 31.60
N SER A 137 16.20 -8.18 32.04
CA SER A 137 16.82 -8.85 33.19
C SER A 137 18.29 -9.17 32.94
N GLU A 138 18.62 -9.80 31.80
CA GLU A 138 20.00 -10.10 31.42
C GLU A 138 20.87 -8.85 31.32
N LEU A 139 20.36 -7.77 30.73
CA LEU A 139 21.10 -6.52 30.59
C LEU A 139 21.33 -5.84 31.95
N MET A 140 20.39 -5.96 32.90
CA MET A 140 20.57 -5.48 34.28
C MET A 140 21.60 -6.32 35.05
N GLU A 141 21.55 -7.65 34.97
CA GLU A 141 22.57 -8.53 35.58
C GLU A 141 23.98 -8.25 35.04
N LYS A 142 24.08 -7.92 33.75
CA LYS A 142 25.33 -7.58 33.06
C LYS A 142 25.73 -6.10 33.22
N GLY A 143 25.03 -5.34 34.05
CA GLY A 143 25.40 -3.99 34.48
C GLY A 143 25.09 -2.85 33.50
N ALA A 144 24.21 -3.06 32.52
CA ALA A 144 23.84 -2.02 31.56
C ALA A 144 22.89 -0.98 32.18
N LEU A 145 23.16 0.30 31.96
CA LEU A 145 22.30 1.42 32.37
C LEU A 145 21.11 1.56 31.40
N LEU A 146 20.12 0.69 31.57
CA LEU A 146 18.86 0.79 30.84
C LEU A 146 18.04 2.03 31.29
N PRO A 147 17.21 2.59 30.41
CA PRO A 147 16.17 3.54 30.81
C PRO A 147 15.30 2.96 31.94
N PRO A 148 14.73 3.79 32.83
CA PRO A 148 13.73 3.34 33.79
C PRO A 148 12.61 2.60 33.06
N GLU A 149 11.98 1.65 33.74
CA GLU A 149 10.84 0.96 33.17
C GLU A 149 9.76 2.02 32.89
N LYS A 150 9.20 2.03 31.68
CA LYS A 150 8.08 2.94 31.39
C LYS A 150 6.99 2.62 32.39
N GLU A 151 6.37 3.65 32.95
CA GLU A 151 5.17 3.47 33.77
C GLU A 151 4.16 2.60 32.99
N LYS A 152 3.41 1.76 33.70
CA LYS A 152 2.42 0.87 33.08
C LYS A 152 1.19 1.66 32.66
N THR A 153 1.37 2.56 31.69
CA THR A 153 0.33 3.14 30.86
C THR A 153 -0.54 2.01 30.32
N GLU A 154 -1.86 2.19 30.34
CA GLU A 154 -2.79 1.16 29.89
C GLU A 154 -2.47 0.76 28.44
N HIS A 155 -2.06 -0.48 28.25
CA HIS A 155 -1.67 -0.96 26.93
C HIS A 155 -2.93 -1.11 26.07
N PHE A 156 -3.08 -0.23 25.09
CA PHE A 156 -4.18 -0.26 24.14
C PHE A 156 -4.20 -1.59 23.36
N ASP A 157 -5.07 -2.51 23.77
CA ASP A 157 -5.32 -3.74 23.03
C ASP A 157 -6.10 -3.42 21.75
N SER A 158 -5.39 -3.42 20.61
CA SER A 158 -5.95 -3.19 19.28
C SER A 158 -7.10 -4.14 18.88
N ASN A 159 -7.39 -5.17 19.68
CA ASN A 159 -8.59 -6.01 19.54
C ASN A 159 -9.87 -5.26 19.89
N CYS A 160 -9.82 -4.19 20.69
CA CYS A 160 -10.98 -3.31 20.94
C CYS A 160 -11.57 -2.71 19.64
N ILE A 161 -10.78 -2.62 18.57
CA ILE A 161 -11.19 -2.18 17.22
C ILE A 161 -11.98 -3.32 16.52
N THR A 162 -13.12 -3.70 17.11
CA THR A 162 -14.00 -4.78 16.64
C THR A 162 -15.45 -4.44 17.03
N PRO A 163 -16.48 -4.72 16.20
CA PRO A 163 -17.88 -4.44 16.51
C PRO A 163 -18.38 -4.93 17.87
N GLY A 164 -19.19 -4.12 18.55
CA GLY A 164 -19.82 -4.48 19.83
C GLY A 164 -18.96 -4.20 21.07
N THR A 165 -17.73 -3.71 20.92
CA THR A 165 -16.93 -3.19 22.03
C THR A 165 -17.42 -1.80 22.46
N GLU A 166 -17.10 -1.42 23.69
CA GLU A 166 -17.48 -0.12 24.26
C GLU A 166 -16.77 1.03 23.52
N PHE A 167 -15.49 0.86 23.20
CA PHE A 167 -14.71 1.75 22.32
C PHE A 167 -15.42 2.06 20.99
N MET A 168 -16.03 1.06 20.34
CA MET A 168 -16.75 1.27 19.08
C MET A 168 -18.07 2.05 19.26
N ALA A 169 -18.74 1.89 20.41
CA ALA A 169 -19.91 2.70 20.76
C ALA A 169 -19.50 4.16 21.05
N ASN A 170 -18.44 4.37 21.84
CA ASN A 170 -17.84 5.68 22.13
C ASN A 170 -17.42 6.39 20.84
N LEU A 171 -16.76 5.68 19.92
CA LEU A 171 -16.34 6.19 18.62
C LEU A 171 -17.53 6.65 17.77
N SER A 172 -18.64 5.89 17.73
CA SER A 172 -19.86 6.33 17.01
C SER A 172 -20.38 7.65 17.60
N ILE A 173 -20.48 7.77 18.92
CA ILE A 173 -20.93 9.01 19.60
C ILE A 173 -19.98 10.18 19.26
N CYS A 174 -18.67 9.97 19.32
CA CYS A 174 -17.64 10.96 19.01
C CYS A 174 -17.72 11.44 17.55
N LEU A 175 -17.86 10.53 16.59
CA LEU A 175 -17.98 10.87 15.17
C LEU A 175 -19.29 11.62 14.86
N ARG A 176 -20.39 11.31 15.54
CA ARG A 176 -21.67 12.04 15.38
C ARG A 176 -21.55 13.51 15.84
N TYR A 177 -20.83 13.77 16.94
CA TYR A 177 -20.47 15.13 17.35
C TYR A 177 -19.55 15.81 16.32
N TYR A 178 -18.48 15.15 15.88
CA TYR A 178 -17.52 15.67 14.90
C TYR A 178 -18.19 16.07 13.58
N ILE A 179 -19.08 15.22 13.04
CA ILE A 179 -19.85 15.53 11.82
C ILE A 179 -20.73 16.77 12.02
N ALA A 180 -21.40 16.90 13.17
CA ALA A 180 -22.24 18.05 13.46
C ALA A 180 -21.43 19.36 13.63
N ASP A 181 -20.26 19.30 14.28
CA ASP A 181 -19.34 20.43 14.40
C ASP A 181 -18.82 20.87 13.02
N ARG A 182 -18.21 19.95 12.26
CA ARG A 182 -17.60 20.27 10.96
C ARG A 182 -18.63 20.79 9.95
N LEU A 183 -19.84 20.23 9.91
CA LEU A 183 -20.93 20.78 9.09
C LEU A 183 -21.23 22.25 9.42
N ASN A 184 -21.21 22.65 10.70
CA ASN A 184 -21.50 24.02 11.10
C ASN A 184 -20.33 24.99 10.89
N ASN A 185 -19.11 24.54 11.20
CA ASN A 185 -17.94 25.41 11.31
C ASN A 185 -17.06 25.43 10.04
N ASP A 186 -16.91 24.31 9.31
CA ASP A 186 -16.07 24.25 8.10
C ASP A 186 -16.85 24.75 6.84
N PRO A 187 -16.30 25.69 6.04
CA PRO A 187 -16.96 26.19 4.84
C PRO A 187 -17.25 25.16 3.75
N GLY A 188 -16.37 24.17 3.54
CA GLY A 188 -16.51 23.14 2.50
C GLY A 188 -17.53 22.06 2.84
N TRP A 189 -17.77 21.79 4.12
CA TRP A 189 -18.79 20.84 4.56
C TRP A 189 -20.22 21.35 4.37
N ARG A 190 -20.44 22.67 4.30
CA ARG A 190 -21.79 23.29 4.34
C ARG A 190 -22.82 22.75 3.34
N ASN A 191 -22.36 22.30 2.18
CA ASN A 191 -23.22 21.89 1.05
C ASN A 191 -23.23 20.37 0.81
N ILE A 192 -22.38 19.58 1.49
CA ILE A 192 -22.33 18.13 1.28
C ILE A 192 -23.42 17.41 2.09
N LYS A 193 -23.64 16.15 1.74
CA LYS A 193 -24.32 15.17 2.60
C LYS A 193 -23.25 14.36 3.32
N VAL A 194 -23.49 13.95 4.57
CA VAL A 194 -22.57 13.06 5.30
C VAL A 194 -23.32 11.82 5.76
N ILE A 195 -22.82 10.63 5.41
CA ILE A 195 -23.34 9.35 5.93
C ILE A 195 -22.32 8.75 6.90
N LEU A 196 -22.77 8.35 8.09
CA LEU A 196 -22.03 7.52 9.03
C LEU A 196 -22.66 6.12 9.06
N SER A 197 -21.88 5.11 8.68
CA SER A 197 -22.21 3.70 8.81
C SER A 197 -21.36 3.11 9.94
N ASP A 198 -21.92 3.09 11.15
CA ASP A 198 -21.22 2.66 12.36
C ASP A 198 -21.11 1.12 12.48
N ALA A 199 -20.43 0.66 13.54
CA ALA A 199 -20.13 -0.76 13.76
C ALA A 199 -21.39 -1.61 14.09
N ASN A 200 -22.54 -1.00 14.37
CA ASN A 200 -23.80 -1.71 14.55
C ASN A 200 -24.50 -1.99 13.21
N VAL A 201 -24.11 -1.32 12.12
CA VAL A 201 -24.55 -1.65 10.75
C VAL A 201 -23.65 -2.77 10.19
N PRO A 202 -24.16 -3.99 9.94
CA PRO A 202 -23.35 -5.15 9.57
C PRO A 202 -22.74 -5.04 8.16
N GLY A 203 -21.59 -5.69 7.98
CA GLY A 203 -20.76 -5.63 6.79
C GLY A 203 -19.42 -4.93 7.05
N GLU A 204 -18.37 -5.41 6.38
CA GLU A 204 -17.03 -4.79 6.36
C GLU A 204 -17.11 -3.39 5.73
N GLY A 205 -16.32 -2.42 6.20
CA GLY A 205 -16.43 -1.01 5.82
C GLY A 205 -16.30 -0.78 4.32
N GLU A 206 -15.32 -1.44 3.69
CA GLU A 206 -15.13 -1.43 2.23
C GLU A 206 -16.34 -2.01 1.48
N HIS A 207 -16.96 -3.08 1.98
CA HIS A 207 -18.12 -3.69 1.35
C HIS A 207 -19.41 -2.88 1.57
N LYS A 208 -19.59 -2.20 2.72
CA LYS A 208 -20.70 -1.25 2.93
C LYS A 208 -20.62 -0.08 1.95
N ILE A 209 -19.42 0.44 1.70
CA ILE A 209 -19.17 1.46 0.66
C ILE A 209 -19.53 0.94 -0.74
N MET A 210 -19.10 -0.27 -1.10
CA MET A 210 -19.37 -0.85 -2.42
C MET A 210 -20.85 -1.21 -2.62
N ASP A 211 -21.53 -1.64 -1.56
CA ASP A 211 -22.97 -1.84 -1.51
C ASP A 211 -23.74 -0.54 -1.75
N TYR A 212 -23.38 0.54 -1.06
CA TYR A 212 -23.94 1.87 -1.31
C TYR A 212 -23.74 2.27 -2.78
N ILE A 213 -22.51 2.20 -3.29
CA ILE A 213 -22.19 2.59 -4.69
C ILE A 213 -23.01 1.75 -5.68
N ARG A 214 -23.07 0.42 -5.50
CA ARG A 214 -23.79 -0.50 -6.38
C ARG A 214 -25.30 -0.27 -6.38
N LYS A 215 -25.90 -0.04 -5.20
CA LYS A 215 -27.34 0.22 -5.05
C LYS A 215 -27.74 1.60 -5.56
N GLN A 216 -26.92 2.63 -5.36
CA GLN A 216 -27.14 3.94 -6.01
C GLN A 216 -26.99 3.82 -7.53
N ARG A 217 -25.96 3.12 -8.04
CA ARG A 217 -25.72 2.93 -9.49
C ARG A 217 -26.87 2.24 -10.23
N ALA A 218 -27.64 1.39 -9.55
CA ALA A 218 -28.85 0.76 -10.09
C ALA A 218 -30.09 1.68 -10.11
N SER A 219 -30.02 2.85 -9.46
CA SER A 219 -31.09 3.84 -9.41
C SER A 219 -31.12 4.67 -10.71
N PRO A 220 -32.31 4.93 -11.30
CA PRO A 220 -32.43 5.71 -12.54
C PRO A 220 -32.04 7.20 -12.40
N HIS A 221 -31.78 7.66 -11.17
CA HIS A 221 -31.40 9.04 -10.86
C HIS A 221 -29.90 9.25 -10.57
N HIS A 222 -29.09 8.19 -10.62
CA HIS A 222 -27.65 8.27 -10.41
C HIS A 222 -26.94 9.01 -11.56
N ASP A 223 -25.95 9.83 -11.21
CA ASP A 223 -25.10 10.52 -12.19
C ASP A 223 -23.94 9.59 -12.61
N PRO A 224 -23.92 9.08 -13.86
CA PRO A 224 -22.92 8.11 -14.32
C PRO A 224 -21.52 8.72 -14.54
N ASN A 225 -21.35 10.00 -14.20
CA ASN A 225 -20.08 10.73 -14.24
C ASN A 225 -19.59 11.11 -12.83
N THR A 226 -20.24 10.59 -11.78
CA THR A 226 -19.88 10.83 -10.38
C THR A 226 -18.42 10.47 -10.12
N LYS A 227 -17.68 11.37 -9.46
CA LYS A 227 -16.25 11.22 -9.20
C LYS A 227 -16.01 10.66 -7.80
N HIS A 228 -15.64 9.39 -7.73
CA HIS A 228 -15.46 8.64 -6.49
C HIS A 228 -13.99 8.68 -6.03
N CYS A 229 -13.78 9.01 -4.75
CA CYS A 229 -12.49 8.89 -4.07
C CYS A 229 -12.65 7.99 -2.84
N LEU A 230 -11.94 6.86 -2.80
CA LEU A 230 -11.98 5.90 -1.69
C LEU A 230 -10.68 5.97 -0.90
N ASN A 231 -10.74 6.29 0.39
CA ASN A 231 -9.61 6.16 1.30
C ASN A 231 -9.54 4.76 1.89
N GLY A 232 -8.35 4.16 1.87
CA GLY A 232 -8.07 2.87 2.48
C GLY A 232 -6.71 2.32 2.03
N ALA A 233 -6.14 1.41 2.83
CA ALA A 233 -4.80 0.89 2.60
C ALA A 233 -4.77 -0.43 1.81
N ASP A 234 -5.89 -1.16 1.71
CA ASP A 234 -5.85 -2.56 1.29
C ASP A 234 -5.81 -2.77 -0.23
N ALA A 235 -5.46 -3.99 -0.63
CA ALA A 235 -5.29 -4.36 -2.04
C ALA A 235 -6.65 -4.65 -2.71
N ASP A 236 -7.58 -5.18 -1.93
CA ASP A 236 -8.90 -5.64 -2.37
C ASP A 236 -9.78 -4.45 -2.79
N LEU A 237 -9.59 -3.27 -2.20
CA LEU A 237 -10.12 -1.97 -2.65
C LEU A 237 -9.90 -1.68 -4.14
N ILE A 238 -8.77 -2.13 -4.72
CA ILE A 238 -8.44 -1.94 -6.15
C ILE A 238 -9.32 -2.86 -7.02
N MET A 239 -9.61 -4.07 -6.54
CA MET A 239 -10.48 -5.03 -7.22
C MET A 239 -11.95 -4.62 -7.09
N LEU A 240 -12.38 -4.24 -5.89
CA LEU A 240 -13.72 -3.71 -5.61
C LEU A 240 -14.01 -2.45 -6.45
N GLY A 241 -13.08 -1.48 -6.46
CA GLY A 241 -13.21 -0.26 -7.24
C GLY A 241 -13.31 -0.51 -8.76
N LEU A 242 -12.63 -1.54 -9.29
CA LEU A 242 -12.79 -1.96 -10.69
C LEU A 242 -14.15 -2.63 -10.93
N ALA A 243 -14.61 -3.47 -10.00
CA ALA A 243 -15.89 -4.18 -10.04
C ALA A 243 -17.14 -3.27 -9.93
N THR A 244 -16.98 -1.99 -9.58
CA THR A 244 -18.07 -0.99 -9.69
C THR A 244 -18.43 -0.63 -11.14
N HIS A 245 -17.47 -0.79 -12.07
CA HIS A 245 -17.50 -0.22 -13.43
C HIS A 245 -17.78 1.30 -13.48
N GLU A 246 -17.52 2.04 -12.41
CA GLU A 246 -17.49 3.50 -12.43
C GLU A 246 -16.24 4.00 -13.17
N LEU A 247 -16.43 4.94 -14.10
CA LEU A 247 -15.34 5.43 -14.94
C LEU A 247 -14.41 6.40 -14.20
N HIS A 248 -14.93 7.12 -13.20
CA HIS A 248 -14.22 8.17 -12.46
C HIS A 248 -13.84 7.72 -11.03
N PHE A 249 -13.25 6.53 -10.90
CA PHE A 249 -12.85 5.96 -9.61
C PHE A 249 -11.36 6.17 -9.28
N THR A 250 -11.08 6.65 -8.07
CA THR A 250 -9.73 6.87 -7.52
C THR A 250 -9.65 6.34 -6.09
N ILE A 251 -8.50 5.81 -5.69
CA ILE A 251 -8.20 5.45 -4.29
C ILE A 251 -7.13 6.41 -3.74
N ILE A 252 -7.25 6.85 -2.49
CA ILE A 252 -6.24 7.65 -1.77
C ILE A 252 -5.68 6.86 -0.59
N ARG A 253 -4.35 6.81 -0.46
CA ARG A 253 -3.63 6.05 0.58
C ARG A 253 -2.32 6.73 0.96
N GLU A 254 -1.77 6.35 2.11
CA GLU A 254 -0.39 6.69 2.47
C GLU A 254 0.64 6.01 1.53
N GLU A 255 1.73 6.70 1.26
CA GLU A 255 2.85 6.16 0.49
C GLU A 255 3.70 5.21 1.36
N PHE A 256 3.73 3.94 1.00
CA PHE A 256 4.59 2.95 1.68
C PHE A 256 6.07 3.14 1.32
N LYS A 257 6.83 3.77 2.21
CA LYS A 257 8.28 4.00 2.07
C LYS A 257 9.08 2.88 2.74
N PRO A 258 9.63 1.90 1.99
CA PRO A 258 10.31 0.74 2.57
C PRO A 258 11.64 1.11 3.25
N ASN A 259 12.03 0.29 4.23
CA ASN A 259 13.32 0.37 4.93
C ASN A 259 13.55 1.69 5.73
N GLN A 260 12.49 2.33 6.23
CA GLN A 260 12.63 3.37 7.26
C GLN A 260 13.34 2.78 8.49
N LYS A 261 14.28 3.53 9.07
CA LYS A 261 15.07 3.10 10.22
C LYS A 261 14.26 3.27 11.50
N ARG A 262 13.77 2.18 12.08
CA ARG A 262 13.09 2.21 13.38
C ARG A 262 14.10 2.42 14.53
N PRO A 263 13.69 3.08 15.64
CA PRO A 263 14.48 3.08 16.88
C PRO A 263 14.47 1.68 17.52
N CYS A 264 15.53 1.33 18.23
CA CYS A 264 15.59 0.13 19.05
C CYS A 264 14.66 0.28 20.26
N GLU A 265 13.73 -0.67 20.43
CA GLU A 265 12.66 -0.61 21.44
C GLU A 265 13.18 -0.61 22.89
N MET A 266 14.41 -1.12 23.11
CA MET A 266 15.04 -1.20 24.44
C MET A 266 15.75 0.09 24.89
N CYS A 267 16.33 0.86 23.97
CA CYS A 267 17.19 2.01 24.29
C CYS A 267 16.82 3.30 23.54
N GLY A 268 15.85 3.26 22.63
CA GLY A 268 15.40 4.38 21.79
C GLY A 268 16.35 4.78 20.65
N GLN A 269 17.55 4.21 20.57
CA GLN A 269 18.56 4.61 19.57
C GLN A 269 18.29 3.98 18.20
N VAL A 270 18.51 4.73 17.12
CA VAL A 270 18.29 4.27 15.75
C VAL A 270 19.54 3.62 15.17
N GLY A 271 19.44 2.38 14.71
CA GLY A 271 20.51 1.74 13.91
C GLY A 271 20.85 0.28 14.24
N HIS A 272 20.22 -0.31 15.25
CA HIS A 272 20.34 -1.72 15.64
C HIS A 272 18.96 -2.28 16.05
N VAL A 273 18.81 -3.61 16.06
CA VAL A 273 17.58 -4.28 16.55
C VAL A 273 17.67 -4.63 18.03
N MET A 274 16.56 -5.07 18.64
CA MET A 274 16.47 -5.45 20.06
C MET A 274 17.60 -6.40 20.49
N ASP A 275 17.82 -7.47 19.73
CA ASP A 275 18.81 -8.53 19.99
C ASP A 275 20.27 -8.03 19.88
N GLU A 276 20.48 -6.96 19.11
CA GLU A 276 21.78 -6.29 18.89
C GLU A 276 22.02 -5.14 19.90
N CYS A 277 21.11 -4.92 20.85
CA CYS A 277 21.21 -3.83 21.82
C CYS A 277 22.41 -4.01 22.76
N MET A 278 23.40 -3.12 22.61
CA MET A 278 24.58 -3.05 23.48
C MET A 278 24.34 -2.27 24.80
N GLY A 279 23.10 -1.86 25.10
CA GLY A 279 22.76 -1.13 26.32
C GLY A 279 23.53 0.19 26.52
N LEU A 280 24.08 0.77 25.45
CA LEU A 280 24.94 1.96 25.52
C LEU A 280 24.13 3.19 25.97
N PRO A 281 24.71 4.07 26.81
CA PRO A 281 24.06 5.32 27.17
C PRO A 281 23.79 6.18 25.93
N LYS A 282 22.68 6.92 25.97
CA LYS A 282 22.31 7.90 24.94
C LYS A 282 23.41 8.96 24.81
N GLU A 283 23.80 9.29 23.57
CA GLU A 283 24.66 10.45 23.33
C GLU A 283 23.91 11.73 23.74
N LYS A 284 24.55 12.55 24.59
CA LYS A 284 23.94 13.79 25.09
C LYS A 284 23.61 14.75 23.95
N GLN A 285 22.36 15.18 23.90
CA GLN A 285 21.87 16.23 23.01
C GLN A 285 21.23 17.35 23.84
N GLY A 286 21.55 18.60 23.51
CA GLY A 286 21.17 19.75 24.33
C GLY A 286 21.88 19.80 25.68
N GLU A 287 21.49 20.77 26.50
CA GLU A 287 22.05 21.00 27.85
C GLU A 287 21.43 20.03 28.88
N PHE A 288 20.17 19.64 28.67
CA PHE A 288 19.36 18.79 29.56
C PHE A 288 19.14 17.36 29.07
N ASP A 289 19.97 16.86 28.14
CA ASP A 289 19.88 15.50 27.58
C ASP A 289 18.53 15.23 26.90
N GLU A 290 18.04 16.25 26.18
CA GLU A 290 16.74 16.27 25.52
C GLU A 290 16.57 15.09 24.56
N LEU A 291 15.35 14.57 24.48
CA LEU A 291 15.00 13.66 23.40
C LEU A 291 15.03 14.46 22.10
N PRO A 292 15.86 14.12 21.09
CA PRO A 292 15.60 14.60 19.75
C PRO A 292 14.17 14.17 19.40
N ALA A 293 13.32 15.13 19.06
CA ALA A 293 12.06 14.81 18.40
C ALA A 293 12.42 13.89 17.23
N PRO A 294 11.85 12.67 17.14
CA PRO A 294 12.19 11.77 16.06
C PRO A 294 11.93 12.52 14.76
N VAL A 295 12.88 12.46 13.82
CA VAL A 295 12.73 13.07 12.49
C VAL A 295 11.78 12.19 11.68
N ALA A 296 10.53 12.18 12.13
CA ALA A 296 9.41 11.50 11.54
C ALA A 296 9.16 12.16 10.19
N GLN A 297 9.63 11.50 9.14
CA GLN A 297 9.40 11.91 7.76
C GLN A 297 7.89 12.08 7.57
N GLU A 298 7.46 13.24 7.06
CA GLU A 298 6.04 13.53 6.88
C GLU A 298 5.35 12.41 6.08
N VAL A 299 4.20 11.97 6.56
CA VAL A 299 3.38 10.97 5.88
C VAL A 299 2.79 11.60 4.62
N GLU A 300 3.32 11.21 3.46
CA GLU A 300 2.87 11.66 2.15
C GLU A 300 1.73 10.76 1.63
N PHE A 301 0.74 11.37 1.00
CA PHE A 301 -0.38 10.67 0.37
C PHE A 301 -0.16 10.48 -1.14
N ILE A 302 -0.67 9.38 -1.65
CA ILE A 302 -0.73 9.05 -3.08
C ILE A 302 -2.15 8.67 -3.49
N PHE A 303 -2.52 9.07 -4.69
CA PHE A 303 -3.70 8.60 -5.40
C PHE A 303 -3.35 7.42 -6.33
N ILE A 304 -4.24 6.44 -6.42
CA ILE A 304 -4.25 5.36 -7.41
C ILE A 304 -5.44 5.59 -8.35
N ARG A 305 -5.16 5.84 -9.63
CA ARG A 305 -6.16 6.14 -10.67
C ARG A 305 -6.65 4.87 -11.37
N LEU A 306 -7.86 4.41 -11.04
CA LEU A 306 -8.39 3.17 -11.63
C LEU A 306 -8.77 3.34 -13.11
N ASN A 307 -9.12 4.55 -13.56
CA ASN A 307 -9.32 4.83 -14.98
C ASN A 307 -8.04 4.60 -15.81
N VAL A 308 -6.87 4.95 -15.27
CA VAL A 308 -5.57 4.70 -15.93
C VAL A 308 -5.17 3.23 -15.83
N LEU A 309 -5.53 2.54 -14.74
CA LEU A 309 -5.37 1.08 -14.66
C LEU A 309 -6.23 0.36 -15.71
N ARG A 310 -7.46 0.83 -15.95
CA ARG A 310 -8.34 0.34 -17.02
C ARG A 310 -7.71 0.53 -18.41
N GLU A 311 -7.05 1.67 -18.69
CA GLU A 311 -6.29 1.83 -19.95
C GLU A 311 -5.10 0.85 -20.10
N TYR A 312 -4.44 0.46 -19.01
CA TYR A 312 -3.39 -0.57 -19.04
C TYR A 312 -3.99 -1.96 -19.29
N LEU A 313 -5.06 -2.31 -18.58
CA LEU A 313 -5.73 -3.61 -18.70
C LEU A 313 -6.45 -3.77 -20.05
N GLU A 314 -6.97 -2.69 -20.66
CA GLU A 314 -7.56 -2.72 -22.00
C GLU A 314 -6.53 -3.18 -23.05
N ARG A 315 -5.30 -2.68 -22.96
CA ARG A 315 -4.19 -3.10 -23.84
C ARG A 315 -3.71 -4.51 -23.50
N GLU A 316 -3.51 -4.79 -22.21
CA GLU A 316 -2.99 -6.09 -21.78
C GLU A 316 -3.97 -7.23 -22.02
N LEU A 317 -5.28 -7.01 -21.89
CA LEU A 317 -6.34 -8.00 -22.07
C LEU A 317 -6.95 -7.98 -23.49
N ARG A 318 -6.45 -7.14 -24.41
CA ARG A 318 -6.87 -7.17 -25.82
C ARG A 318 -6.59 -8.53 -26.43
N MET A 319 -7.58 -9.08 -27.13
CA MET A 319 -7.52 -10.35 -27.85
C MET A 319 -8.20 -10.17 -29.22
N GLU A 320 -7.65 -10.79 -30.25
CA GLU A 320 -8.13 -10.70 -31.63
C GLU A 320 -8.38 -12.12 -32.15
N GLY A 321 -9.37 -12.30 -33.03
CA GLY A 321 -9.78 -13.62 -33.51
C GLY A 321 -10.57 -14.48 -32.52
N LEU A 322 -11.21 -13.88 -31.50
CA LEU A 322 -12.16 -14.59 -30.64
C LEU A 322 -13.39 -15.06 -31.44
N PRO A 323 -13.98 -16.24 -31.14
CA PRO A 323 -15.19 -16.74 -31.78
C PRO A 323 -16.48 -16.07 -31.29
N PHE A 324 -16.38 -15.06 -30.42
CA PHE A 324 -17.49 -14.28 -29.87
C PHE A 324 -17.06 -12.80 -29.69
N PRO A 325 -17.99 -11.84 -29.56
CA PRO A 325 -17.66 -10.42 -29.46
C PRO A 325 -16.75 -10.08 -28.27
N TYR A 326 -15.67 -9.35 -28.55
CA TYR A 326 -14.78 -8.82 -27.51
C TYR A 326 -15.49 -7.73 -26.70
N SER A 327 -15.41 -7.84 -25.37
CA SER A 327 -15.89 -6.85 -24.40
C SER A 327 -14.84 -6.67 -23.32
N PHE A 328 -14.29 -5.46 -23.21
CA PHE A 328 -13.30 -5.15 -22.19
C PHE A 328 -13.88 -5.30 -20.78
N GLU A 329 -15.14 -4.92 -20.57
CA GLU A 329 -15.79 -5.03 -19.26
C GLU A 329 -15.83 -6.47 -18.74
N ARG A 330 -16.08 -7.46 -19.62
CA ARG A 330 -16.06 -8.89 -19.21
C ARG A 330 -14.64 -9.46 -19.09
N CYS A 331 -13.69 -8.93 -19.85
CA CYS A 331 -12.27 -9.21 -19.59
C CYS A 331 -11.83 -8.67 -18.22
N LEU A 332 -12.43 -7.57 -17.75
CA LEU A 332 -12.17 -6.99 -16.44
C LEU A 332 -12.79 -7.83 -15.32
N ASP A 333 -14.04 -8.31 -15.46
CA ASP A 333 -14.65 -9.31 -14.56
C ASP A 333 -13.72 -10.53 -14.40
N ASP A 334 -13.31 -11.11 -15.52
CA ASP A 334 -12.43 -12.27 -15.58
C ASP A 334 -11.05 -12.00 -14.95
N TRP A 335 -10.51 -10.78 -15.09
CA TRP A 335 -9.23 -10.39 -14.48
C TRP A 335 -9.31 -10.19 -12.97
N VAL A 336 -10.39 -9.58 -12.47
CA VAL A 336 -10.66 -9.49 -11.03
C VAL A 336 -10.81 -10.89 -10.44
N PHE A 337 -11.62 -11.75 -11.06
CA PHE A 337 -11.78 -13.15 -10.65
C PHE A 337 -10.46 -13.92 -10.68
N MET A 338 -9.64 -13.74 -11.72
CA MET A 338 -8.32 -14.37 -11.79
C MET A 338 -7.37 -13.96 -10.65
N CYS A 339 -7.48 -12.73 -10.15
CA CYS A 339 -6.63 -12.29 -9.04
C CYS A 339 -6.93 -13.05 -7.74
N PHE A 340 -8.16 -13.49 -7.51
CA PHE A 340 -8.55 -14.23 -6.30
C PHE A 340 -7.86 -15.60 -6.16
N PHE A 341 -7.44 -16.26 -7.25
CA PHE A 341 -6.67 -17.52 -7.19
C PHE A 341 -5.29 -17.33 -6.54
N VAL A 342 -4.71 -16.13 -6.64
CA VAL A 342 -3.41 -15.77 -6.01
C VAL A 342 -3.58 -15.52 -4.50
N GLY A 343 -4.82 -15.66 -4.01
CA GLY A 343 -5.25 -15.50 -2.62
C GLY A 343 -6.21 -14.32 -2.46
N ASN A 344 -6.90 -14.29 -1.34
CA ASN A 344 -7.74 -13.18 -0.88
C ASN A 344 -7.78 -13.27 0.66
N ASP A 345 -8.77 -12.68 1.34
CA ASP A 345 -8.94 -12.82 2.79
C ASP A 345 -9.80 -14.02 3.22
N PHE A 346 -10.57 -14.59 2.29
CA PHE A 346 -11.58 -15.62 2.55
C PHE A 346 -11.08 -17.04 2.21
N LEU A 347 -10.04 -17.13 1.36
CA LEU A 347 -9.42 -18.38 0.89
C LEU A 347 -7.88 -18.33 0.99
N PRO A 348 -7.23 -19.44 1.42
CA PRO A 348 -5.77 -19.58 1.33
C PRO A 348 -5.30 -19.55 -0.13
N HIS A 349 -4.10 -19.03 -0.40
CA HIS A 349 -3.55 -18.98 -1.76
C HIS A 349 -3.21 -20.38 -2.30
N LEU A 350 -3.43 -20.64 -3.60
CA LEU A 350 -3.02 -21.89 -4.23
C LEU A 350 -1.48 -22.07 -4.10
N PRO A 351 -0.95 -23.26 -3.76
CA PRO A 351 0.50 -23.44 -3.52
C PRO A 351 1.38 -23.04 -4.72
N SER A 352 0.84 -23.19 -5.93
CA SER A 352 1.46 -22.90 -7.23
C SER A 352 1.38 -21.41 -7.66
N LEU A 353 0.79 -20.51 -6.86
CA LEU A 353 0.64 -19.09 -7.18
C LEU A 353 1.20 -18.17 -6.09
N GLU A 354 2.26 -17.40 -6.41
CA GLU A 354 2.67 -16.23 -5.62
C GLU A 354 2.93 -15.00 -6.53
N ILE A 355 2.43 -13.83 -6.12
CA ILE A 355 2.59 -12.55 -6.87
C ILE A 355 4.07 -12.27 -7.20
N ARG A 356 4.99 -12.59 -6.27
CA ARG A 356 6.43 -12.36 -6.41
C ARG A 356 7.07 -13.16 -7.57
N GLU A 357 6.39 -14.21 -8.04
CA GLU A 357 6.84 -15.09 -9.13
C GLU A 357 6.14 -14.78 -10.48
N GLY A 358 5.31 -13.73 -10.54
CA GLY A 358 4.53 -13.38 -11.73
C GLY A 358 3.27 -14.23 -11.91
N ALA A 359 2.63 -14.67 -10.82
CA ALA A 359 1.42 -15.48 -10.85
C ALA A 359 0.29 -14.87 -11.71
N ILE A 360 0.02 -13.57 -11.55
CA ILE A 360 -1.03 -12.86 -12.31
C ILE A 360 -0.66 -12.83 -13.80
N ASP A 361 0.61 -12.55 -14.12
CA ASP A 361 1.11 -12.53 -15.50
C ASP A 361 1.01 -13.92 -16.16
N ARG A 362 1.24 -15.01 -15.40
CA ARG A 362 1.03 -16.40 -15.84
C ARG A 362 -0.45 -16.71 -16.05
N LEU A 363 -1.34 -16.27 -15.15
CA LEU A 363 -2.80 -16.48 -15.29
C LEU A 363 -3.36 -15.76 -16.52
N VAL A 364 -3.00 -14.49 -16.75
CA VAL A 364 -3.36 -13.76 -17.98
C VAL A 364 -2.81 -14.48 -19.24
N GLY A 365 -1.60 -15.03 -19.15
CA GLY A 365 -1.02 -15.86 -20.22
C GLY A 365 -1.79 -17.16 -20.51
N ILE A 366 -2.30 -17.84 -19.48
CA ILE A 366 -3.17 -19.03 -19.64
C ILE A 366 -4.53 -18.61 -20.22
N TYR A 367 -5.16 -17.61 -19.62
CA TYR A 367 -6.45 -17.05 -20.03
C TYR A 367 -6.51 -16.75 -21.53
N LYS A 368 -5.53 -16.03 -22.08
CA LYS A 368 -5.48 -15.71 -23.52
C LYS A 368 -5.39 -16.93 -24.44
N ARG A 369 -4.84 -18.06 -23.97
CA ARG A 369 -4.78 -19.33 -24.75
C ARG A 369 -6.06 -20.16 -24.60
N VAL A 370 -6.72 -20.05 -23.45
CA VAL A 370 -7.86 -20.91 -23.07
C VAL A 370 -9.19 -20.28 -23.46
N LEU A 371 -9.36 -18.96 -23.32
CA LEU A 371 -10.60 -18.24 -23.61
C LEU A 371 -11.16 -18.48 -25.04
N PRO A 372 -10.36 -18.53 -26.12
CA PRO A 372 -10.87 -18.87 -27.46
C PRO A 372 -11.52 -20.26 -27.55
N ARG A 373 -11.17 -21.19 -26.64
CA ARG A 373 -11.75 -22.54 -26.52
C ARG A 373 -12.97 -22.58 -25.59
N CYS A 374 -13.15 -21.57 -24.73
CA CYS A 374 -14.23 -21.52 -23.73
C CYS A 374 -15.61 -21.09 -24.28
N GLY A 375 -15.66 -20.51 -25.49
CA GLY A 375 -16.90 -20.01 -26.10
C GLY A 375 -17.52 -18.76 -25.42
N GLY A 376 -16.93 -18.26 -24.35
CA GLY A 376 -17.35 -17.07 -23.62
C GLY A 376 -16.43 -16.76 -22.43
N TYR A 377 -16.74 -15.68 -21.70
CA TYR A 377 -16.04 -15.21 -20.50
C TYR A 377 -16.23 -16.15 -19.30
N LEU A 378 -15.33 -16.07 -18.31
CA LEU A 378 -15.38 -16.91 -17.09
C LEU A 378 -16.52 -16.46 -16.17
N ALA A 379 -16.73 -15.17 -16.06
CA ALA A 379 -17.77 -14.56 -15.24
C ALA A 379 -18.66 -13.60 -16.04
N LYS A 380 -19.85 -13.34 -15.50
CA LYS A 380 -20.74 -12.27 -15.95
C LYS A 380 -21.54 -11.74 -14.76
N HIS A 381 -21.32 -10.47 -14.41
CA HIS A 381 -22.01 -9.81 -13.28
C HIS A 381 -21.85 -10.59 -11.95
N GLY A 382 -20.67 -11.16 -11.71
CA GLY A 382 -20.39 -11.98 -10.52
C GLY A 382 -20.82 -13.45 -10.58
N ILE A 383 -21.59 -13.87 -11.58
CA ILE A 383 -21.96 -15.29 -11.78
C ILE A 383 -20.86 -15.98 -12.60
N VAL A 384 -20.34 -17.10 -12.08
CA VAL A 384 -19.19 -17.84 -12.64
C VAL A 384 -19.63 -19.06 -13.45
N ASP A 385 -19.01 -19.26 -14.61
CA ASP A 385 -19.10 -20.48 -15.43
C ASP A 385 -18.01 -21.49 -15.02
N LEU A 386 -18.40 -22.45 -14.19
CA LEU A 386 -17.48 -23.43 -13.61
C LEU A 386 -16.83 -24.36 -14.65
N GLY A 387 -17.50 -24.59 -15.79
CA GLY A 387 -16.94 -25.37 -16.90
C GLY A 387 -15.74 -24.65 -17.53
N ARG A 388 -15.84 -23.33 -17.75
CA ARG A 388 -14.72 -22.52 -18.26
C ARG A 388 -13.59 -22.36 -17.24
N VAL A 389 -13.92 -22.20 -15.95
CA VAL A 389 -12.93 -22.10 -14.88
C VAL A 389 -12.10 -23.38 -14.76
N GLN A 390 -12.73 -24.56 -14.90
CA GLN A 390 -12.03 -25.84 -14.93
C GLN A 390 -10.95 -25.89 -16.02
N MET A 391 -11.21 -25.34 -17.21
CA MET A 391 -10.24 -25.35 -18.33
C MET A 391 -8.97 -24.56 -17.99
N ILE A 392 -9.08 -23.44 -17.25
CA ILE A 392 -7.92 -22.65 -16.81
C ILE A 392 -7.17 -23.37 -15.69
N LEU A 393 -7.88 -23.96 -14.72
CA LEU A 393 -7.25 -24.67 -13.61
C LEU A 393 -6.54 -25.95 -14.06
N GLN A 394 -7.05 -26.65 -15.08
CA GLN A 394 -6.35 -27.76 -15.73
C GLN A 394 -5.05 -27.30 -16.41
N GLU A 395 -5.07 -26.20 -17.16
CA GLU A 395 -3.88 -25.63 -17.82
C GLU A 395 -2.85 -25.06 -16.81
N LEU A 396 -3.29 -24.61 -15.64
CA LEU A 396 -2.42 -24.30 -14.50
C LEU A 396 -1.86 -25.59 -13.86
N GLY A 397 -2.69 -26.63 -13.73
CA GLY A 397 -2.34 -27.96 -13.20
C GLY A 397 -1.17 -28.61 -13.94
N TYR A 398 -1.10 -28.46 -15.27
CA TYR A 398 0.00 -28.97 -16.08
C TYR A 398 1.36 -28.25 -15.87
N VAL A 399 1.38 -27.07 -15.22
CA VAL A 399 2.62 -26.29 -14.99
C VAL A 399 3.03 -26.18 -13.52
N GLU A 400 2.31 -26.78 -12.58
CA GLU A 400 2.63 -26.71 -11.14
C GLU A 400 4.03 -27.27 -10.82
N ASP A 401 4.38 -28.41 -11.43
CA ASP A 401 5.68 -29.07 -11.25
C ASP A 401 6.87 -28.26 -11.82
N GLU A 402 6.67 -27.50 -12.91
CA GLU A 402 7.65 -26.52 -13.42
C GLU A 402 7.82 -25.36 -12.43
N ILE A 403 6.70 -24.86 -11.88
CA ILE A 403 6.70 -23.74 -10.92
C ILE A 403 7.48 -24.13 -9.66
N PHE A 404 7.22 -25.29 -9.05
CA PHE A 404 7.89 -25.68 -7.81
C PHE A 404 9.39 -25.90 -7.97
N LYS A 405 9.83 -26.52 -9.07
CA LYS A 405 11.25 -26.69 -9.39
C LYS A 405 11.94 -25.33 -9.59
N LYS A 406 11.31 -24.44 -10.35
CA LYS A 406 11.82 -23.08 -10.64
C LYS A 406 11.86 -22.19 -9.39
N ARG A 407 10.89 -22.34 -8.47
CA ARG A 407 10.89 -21.70 -7.15
C ARG A 407 12.15 -22.09 -6.37
N GLN A 408 12.42 -23.38 -6.25
CA GLN A 408 13.60 -23.90 -5.53
C GLN A 408 14.92 -23.46 -6.18
N GLU A 409 15.02 -23.45 -7.52
CA GLU A 409 16.18 -22.90 -8.21
C GLU A 409 16.41 -21.41 -7.92
N ASN A 410 15.33 -20.61 -7.92
CA ASN A 410 15.40 -19.18 -7.63
C ASN A 410 15.80 -18.91 -6.17
N GLU A 411 15.27 -19.67 -5.22
CA GLU A 411 15.62 -19.60 -3.78
C GLU A 411 17.10 -19.95 -3.57
N LEU A 412 17.59 -21.06 -4.14
CA LEU A 412 19.00 -21.45 -4.07
C LEU A 412 19.92 -20.39 -4.71
N GLN A 413 19.52 -19.77 -5.82
CA GLN A 413 20.25 -18.64 -6.41
C GLN A 413 20.23 -17.39 -5.51
N TYR A 414 19.10 -17.07 -4.90
CA TYR A 414 18.96 -15.94 -3.99
C TYR A 414 19.80 -16.12 -2.72
N ARG A 415 19.76 -17.30 -2.10
CA ARG A 415 20.60 -17.67 -0.94
C ARG A 415 22.10 -17.55 -1.25
N ARG A 416 22.54 -18.00 -2.44
CA ARG A 416 23.92 -17.81 -2.93
C ARG A 416 24.29 -16.32 -3.07
N ARG A 417 23.38 -15.49 -3.60
CA ARG A 417 23.58 -14.02 -3.71
C ARG A 417 23.63 -13.34 -2.34
N LEU A 418 22.76 -13.73 -1.39
CA LEU A 418 22.78 -13.22 -0.02
C LEU A 418 24.08 -13.58 0.71
N LYS A 419 24.54 -14.85 0.66
CA LYS A 419 25.82 -15.26 1.27
C LYS A 419 26.99 -14.46 0.68
N ALA A 420 27.03 -14.28 -0.64
CA ALA A 420 28.04 -13.45 -1.31
C ALA A 420 27.97 -11.96 -0.93
N ASN A 421 26.78 -11.39 -0.69
CA ASN A 421 26.63 -10.02 -0.22
C ASN A 421 27.02 -9.87 1.26
N LYS A 422 26.57 -10.76 2.15
CA LYS A 422 26.97 -10.78 3.58
C LYS A 422 28.48 -10.94 3.72
N GLU A 423 29.14 -11.72 2.87
CA GLU A 423 30.61 -11.79 2.77
C GLU A 423 31.26 -10.48 2.28
N ARG A 424 30.69 -9.82 1.26
CA ARG A 424 31.18 -8.52 0.76
C ARG A 424 31.06 -7.44 1.84
N GLU A 425 29.93 -7.38 2.54
CA GLU A 425 29.70 -6.47 3.65
C GLU A 425 30.59 -6.77 4.85
N LYS A 426 30.79 -8.04 5.25
CA LYS A 426 31.74 -8.43 6.31
C LYS A 426 33.16 -8.00 5.94
N ARG A 427 33.58 -8.16 4.68
CA ARG A 427 34.88 -7.67 4.16
C ARG A 427 34.96 -6.15 4.07
N GLN A 428 33.88 -5.45 3.74
CA GLN A 428 33.87 -3.99 3.65
C GLN A 428 33.88 -3.36 5.05
N LYS A 429 33.00 -3.80 5.98
CA LYS A 429 33.03 -3.40 7.39
C LYS A 429 34.41 -3.65 8.03
N MET A 430 35.11 -4.73 7.65
CA MET A 430 36.49 -4.97 8.10
C MET A 430 37.53 -3.99 7.53
N ARG A 431 37.32 -3.42 6.33
CA ARG A 431 38.23 -2.43 5.72
C ARG A 431 37.94 -0.99 6.17
N ASP A 432 36.67 -0.70 6.41
CA ASP A 432 36.17 0.62 6.81
C ASP A 432 36.19 0.81 8.35
N ALA A 433 36.49 -0.25 9.11
CA ALA A 433 36.70 -0.19 10.56
C ALA A 433 38.02 0.54 10.91
N PRO A 434 38.03 1.41 11.95
CA PRO A 434 39.23 2.12 12.36
C PRO A 434 40.26 1.16 12.96
N LEU A 435 41.55 1.43 12.71
CA LEU A 435 42.71 0.60 13.11
C LEU A 435 42.83 0.28 14.62
N TRP A 436 41.98 0.86 15.47
CA TRP A 436 41.94 0.64 16.92
C TRP A 436 40.82 -0.30 17.39
N THR A 437 39.78 -0.60 16.58
CA THR A 437 38.75 -1.58 17.00
C THR A 437 39.35 -2.98 17.10
N PRO A 438 39.30 -3.66 18.26
CA PRO A 438 39.90 -4.98 18.40
C PRO A 438 39.18 -6.03 17.55
N SER A 439 39.95 -6.97 17.00
CA SER A 439 39.47 -8.16 16.30
C SER A 439 39.79 -9.43 17.10
N GLY A 440 38.90 -10.42 17.03
CA GLY A 440 38.99 -11.65 17.83
C GLY A 440 38.15 -11.57 19.10
N GLN A 441 38.53 -12.31 20.14
CA GLN A 441 37.77 -12.50 21.38
C GLN A 441 37.62 -11.23 22.23
N PHE A 442 38.30 -10.14 21.85
CA PHE A 442 38.25 -8.82 22.49
C PHE A 442 37.46 -7.77 21.69
N SER A 443 36.85 -8.11 20.55
CA SER A 443 35.95 -7.17 19.87
C SER A 443 34.74 -6.86 20.77
N PRO A 444 34.11 -5.67 20.66
CA PRO A 444 32.81 -5.46 21.28
C PRO A 444 31.79 -6.45 20.70
N HIS A 445 31.09 -7.16 21.58
CA HIS A 445 29.98 -8.05 21.25
C HIS A 445 28.68 -7.45 21.82
N ALA A 446 27.52 -7.85 21.30
CA ALA A 446 26.25 -7.56 21.97
C ALA A 446 26.25 -8.19 23.38
N ILE A 447 25.74 -7.48 24.39
CA ILE A 447 25.80 -7.90 25.81
C ILE A 447 25.02 -9.21 26.06
N THR A 448 24.08 -9.55 25.16
CA THR A 448 23.43 -10.87 25.10
C THR A 448 24.43 -12.04 24.98
N ASN A 449 25.51 -11.89 24.21
CA ASN A 449 26.52 -12.94 24.01
C ASN A 449 27.47 -13.09 25.21
N THR A 450 27.75 -14.34 25.60
CA THR A 450 28.81 -14.64 26.56
C THR A 450 30.19 -14.58 25.87
N PRO A 451 31.13 -13.73 26.35
CA PRO A 451 32.49 -13.77 25.84
C PRO A 451 33.14 -15.09 26.22
N SER A 452 33.79 -15.77 25.27
CA SER A 452 34.56 -16.98 25.58
C SER A 452 35.66 -16.68 26.60
N ALA A 453 36.00 -17.63 27.47
CA ALA A 453 37.14 -17.50 28.38
C ALA A 453 38.46 -17.43 27.59
N VAL A 454 39.38 -16.53 27.95
CA VAL A 454 40.61 -16.27 27.19
C VAL A 454 41.64 -17.38 27.42
N VAL A 455 41.55 -18.46 26.62
CA VAL A 455 42.35 -19.68 26.76
C VAL A 455 43.86 -19.43 26.57
N SER A 456 44.25 -18.43 25.77
CA SER A 456 45.66 -18.12 25.50
C SER A 456 45.89 -16.64 25.13
N PRO A 457 45.99 -15.73 26.12
CA PRO A 457 46.19 -14.29 25.87
C PRO A 457 47.42 -13.99 25.01
N ARG A 458 48.46 -14.82 25.11
CA ARG A 458 49.71 -14.67 24.35
C ARG A 458 49.57 -15.03 22.87
N GLN A 459 48.77 -16.03 22.52
CA GLN A 459 48.48 -16.35 21.11
C GLN A 459 47.53 -15.32 20.49
N GLU A 460 46.54 -14.85 21.23
CA GLU A 460 45.59 -13.86 20.72
C GLU A 460 46.25 -12.48 20.51
N ALA A 461 47.03 -11.99 21.48
CA ALA A 461 47.84 -10.78 21.29
C ALA A 461 48.90 -10.94 20.19
N TYR A 462 49.30 -12.17 19.82
CA TYR A 462 50.13 -12.43 18.64
C TYR A 462 49.31 -12.39 17.35
N ALA A 463 48.10 -12.96 17.33
CA ALA A 463 47.17 -12.89 16.20
C ALA A 463 46.77 -11.43 15.87
N MET A 464 46.44 -10.62 16.88
CA MET A 464 46.18 -9.19 16.73
C MET A 464 47.37 -8.44 16.11
N ARG A 465 48.59 -8.65 16.62
CA ARG A 465 49.80 -8.04 16.05
C ARG A 465 50.06 -8.49 14.61
N LYS A 466 49.78 -9.75 14.29
CA LYS A 466 49.87 -10.28 12.91
C LYS A 466 48.83 -9.66 11.99
N GLN A 467 47.60 -9.44 12.46
CA GLN A 467 46.55 -8.72 11.71
C GLN A 467 46.94 -7.24 11.49
N ALA A 468 47.38 -6.53 12.52
CA ALA A 468 47.86 -5.15 12.41
C ALA A 468 49.03 -5.01 11.42
N MET A 469 50.01 -5.91 11.46
CA MET A 469 51.09 -5.95 10.46
C MET A 469 50.58 -6.23 9.04
N SER A 470 49.57 -7.09 8.87
CA SER A 470 49.01 -7.38 7.54
C SER A 470 48.23 -6.21 6.93
N TYR A 471 47.65 -5.33 7.74
CA TYR A 471 47.03 -4.08 7.26
C TYR A 471 48.05 -3.02 6.80
N SER A 472 49.28 -3.05 7.34
CA SER A 472 50.37 -2.12 6.98
C SER A 472 50.86 -2.26 5.51
N GLY A 473 50.39 -3.28 4.76
CA GLY A 473 50.67 -3.42 3.33
C GLY A 473 50.02 -2.34 2.44
N GLY A 474 49.10 -1.52 2.97
CA GLY A 474 48.41 -0.46 2.25
C GLY A 474 48.87 0.95 2.66
N SER A 475 49.88 1.48 1.97
CA SER A 475 50.44 2.85 2.08
C SER A 475 51.10 3.25 3.41
N SER A 476 52.41 3.54 3.36
CA SER A 476 53.07 4.68 4.06
C SER A 476 54.60 4.63 3.93
N GLU A 477 55.14 5.14 2.81
CA GLU A 477 56.57 5.51 2.72
C GLU A 477 56.87 6.79 3.53
N ALA A 478 56.72 6.70 4.86
CA ALA A 478 56.91 7.83 5.78
C ALA A 478 57.46 7.43 7.16
N ALA A 479 57.18 6.22 7.66
CA ALA A 479 57.38 5.87 9.07
C ALA A 479 58.75 5.27 9.44
N ASN A 480 59.67 5.07 8.48
CA ASN A 480 60.78 4.12 8.63
C ASN A 480 62.19 4.75 8.70
N LYS A 481 62.45 5.58 9.73
CA LYS A 481 63.83 6.03 10.09
C LYS A 481 64.26 5.84 11.55
N SER A 482 63.37 5.40 12.46
CA SER A 482 63.72 5.17 13.87
C SER A 482 63.77 3.68 14.29
N ALA A 483 63.03 2.79 13.61
CA ALA A 483 62.95 1.37 13.99
C ALA A 483 64.22 0.55 13.68
N ALA A 484 64.99 0.93 12.66
CA ALA A 484 66.15 0.15 12.19
C ALA A 484 67.41 0.26 13.07
N ALA A 485 67.46 1.23 13.99
CA ALA A 485 68.59 1.38 14.93
C ALA A 485 68.53 0.34 16.06
N ASN A 486 67.37 0.20 16.70
CA ASN A 486 67.22 -0.61 17.92
C ASN A 486 67.37 -2.12 17.67
N LEU A 487 67.13 -2.59 16.45
CA LEU A 487 67.31 -4.00 16.08
C LEU A 487 68.79 -4.42 15.91
N ARG A 488 69.73 -3.49 15.77
CA ARG A 488 71.17 -3.80 15.68
C ARG A 488 71.87 -3.93 17.02
N ALA A 489 71.25 -3.46 18.11
CA ALA A 489 71.81 -3.52 19.46
C ALA A 489 71.57 -4.86 20.20
N MET A 490 70.88 -5.82 19.57
CA MET A 490 70.40 -7.05 20.22
C MET A 490 70.94 -8.36 19.60
N LEU A 491 71.95 -8.26 18.72
CA LEU A 491 72.61 -9.40 18.09
C LEU A 491 74.05 -9.56 18.60
N VAL A 492 74.20 -10.25 19.74
CA VAL A 492 75.48 -10.79 20.20
C VAL A 492 75.25 -12.24 20.61
N THR A 493 75.92 -13.17 19.91
CA THR A 493 75.93 -14.61 20.18
C THR A 493 77.00 -14.97 21.23
N PRO A 494 76.88 -16.13 21.90
CA PRO A 494 77.74 -17.24 21.44
C PRO A 494 77.07 -18.63 21.46
N SER A 495 77.58 -19.51 20.60
CA SER A 495 77.56 -20.99 20.73
C SER A 495 78.99 -21.43 21.14
N PRO A 496 79.26 -22.65 21.66
CA PRO A 496 78.96 -23.97 21.05
C PRO A 496 78.27 -24.94 22.08
N ASP A 497 78.16 -26.29 21.96
CA ASP A 497 78.93 -27.30 21.19
C ASP A 497 78.20 -28.67 21.02
N ALA A 498 78.84 -29.60 20.27
CA ALA A 498 78.68 -31.09 20.24
C ALA A 498 77.45 -31.80 19.56
N ASN A 499 77.73 -32.48 18.42
CA ASN A 499 77.49 -33.90 18.02
C ASN A 499 76.44 -34.80 18.75
N THR A 500 75.75 -35.80 18.14
CA THR A 500 75.90 -36.51 16.82
C THR A 500 74.64 -37.33 16.43
N SER A 501 74.28 -37.42 15.13
CA SER A 501 73.50 -38.52 14.45
C SER A 501 72.04 -38.84 14.93
N SER A 502 71.08 -39.34 14.15
CA SER A 502 71.03 -39.87 12.76
C SER A 502 69.62 -39.73 12.09
N SER A 503 69.61 -39.68 10.74
CA SER A 503 68.54 -40.08 9.79
C SER A 503 67.03 -39.99 10.14
N SER A 504 66.29 -39.12 9.43
CA SER A 504 65.05 -39.47 8.68
C SER A 504 64.50 -38.28 7.87
N THR A 505 63.62 -38.54 6.88
CA THR A 505 63.06 -37.54 5.94
C THR A 505 61.91 -36.70 6.54
N PRO A 506 61.75 -35.43 6.12
CA PRO A 506 60.71 -34.55 6.65
C PRO A 506 59.32 -34.90 6.09
N ASN A 507 58.41 -35.35 6.97
CA ASN A 507 56.99 -35.43 6.65
C ASN A 507 56.26 -34.17 7.15
N SER A 508 55.36 -33.60 6.36
CA SER A 508 54.74 -32.30 6.67
C SER A 508 53.69 -32.41 7.78
N ASN A 509 53.79 -31.53 8.78
CA ASN A 509 52.98 -31.56 10.01
C ASN A 509 51.48 -31.72 9.78
N GLN A 510 50.89 -32.73 10.44
CA GLN A 510 49.50 -32.65 10.86
C GLN A 510 49.37 -31.56 11.92
N ALA A 511 48.58 -30.53 11.63
CA ALA A 511 48.12 -29.56 12.63
C ALA A 511 46.62 -29.39 12.43
N SER A 512 45.86 -30.01 13.33
CA SER A 512 44.39 -30.08 13.36
C SER A 512 43.72 -28.73 13.08
N ASN A 513 43.28 -28.53 11.83
CA ASN A 513 42.54 -27.35 11.39
C ASN A 513 41.08 -27.40 11.84
N LYS A 514 40.87 -27.64 13.14
CA LYS A 514 39.57 -27.72 13.82
C LYS A 514 39.02 -26.30 14.00
N ARG A 515 38.66 -25.68 12.88
CA ARG A 515 37.79 -24.49 12.89
C ARG A 515 36.59 -24.81 13.77
N LYS A 516 36.27 -23.92 14.71
CA LYS A 516 34.92 -23.92 15.31
C LYS A 516 33.92 -23.92 14.13
N HIS A 517 32.87 -24.72 14.24
CA HIS A 517 31.67 -24.44 13.47
C HIS A 517 31.28 -23.00 13.83
N GLU A 518 31.29 -22.08 12.86
CA GLU A 518 30.25 -21.05 12.88
C GLU A 518 28.96 -21.87 12.73
N GLU A 519 27.99 -21.66 13.63
CA GLU A 519 26.71 -22.35 13.55
C GLU A 519 26.09 -22.01 12.19
N GLU A 520 25.91 -23.03 11.35
CA GLU A 520 25.06 -22.86 10.18
C GLU A 520 23.63 -22.85 10.72
N ASP A 521 22.85 -21.83 10.34
CA ASP A 521 21.41 -21.79 10.63
C ASP A 521 20.80 -23.07 10.03
N GLU A 522 20.58 -24.12 10.84
CA GLU A 522 20.01 -25.39 10.35
C GLU A 522 18.59 -25.11 9.87
N GLU A 523 18.43 -25.00 8.55
CA GLU A 523 17.16 -24.67 7.92
C GLU A 523 16.10 -25.69 8.35
N PRO A 524 14.91 -25.25 8.82
CA PRO A 524 13.85 -26.17 9.22
C PRO A 524 13.50 -27.05 8.02
N LYS A 525 13.51 -28.37 8.26
CA LYS A 525 13.34 -29.37 7.19
C LYS A 525 11.97 -29.21 6.55
N ASP A 526 11.94 -28.80 5.30
CA ASP A 526 10.74 -28.97 4.47
C ASP A 526 10.59 -30.47 4.19
N ASP A 527 9.66 -31.12 4.88
CA ASP A 527 9.33 -32.53 4.67
C ASP A 527 8.56 -32.77 3.36
N ILE A 528 7.85 -31.74 2.87
CA ILE A 528 6.93 -31.81 1.71
C ILE A 528 7.72 -31.78 0.41
N ARG A 529 8.75 -30.94 0.29
CA ARG A 529 9.68 -30.88 -0.86
C ARG A 529 8.95 -30.78 -2.19
N LEU A 530 8.30 -29.64 -2.43
CA LEU A 530 7.44 -29.43 -3.60
C LEU A 530 8.15 -29.60 -4.96
N TRP A 531 9.48 -29.53 -5.00
CA TRP A 531 10.31 -29.72 -6.20
C TRP A 531 10.60 -31.21 -6.54
N GLU A 532 10.27 -32.16 -5.66
CA GLU A 532 10.56 -33.59 -5.80
C GLU A 532 9.31 -34.42 -6.11
N ALA A 533 9.42 -35.42 -7.00
CA ALA A 533 8.31 -36.31 -7.35
C ALA A 533 7.61 -36.92 -6.11
N GLY A 534 6.29 -37.08 -6.16
CA GLY A 534 5.47 -37.47 -5.00
C GLY A 534 5.20 -36.32 -4.01
N TRP A 535 5.43 -35.06 -4.40
CA TRP A 535 5.12 -33.88 -3.57
C TRP A 535 3.64 -33.81 -3.14
N LYS A 536 2.73 -34.38 -3.92
CA LYS A 536 1.29 -34.31 -3.69
C LYS A 536 0.85 -35.17 -2.50
N GLY A 537 1.23 -36.45 -2.45
CA GLY A 537 1.04 -37.30 -1.28
C GLY A 537 1.67 -36.72 -0.01
N ARG A 538 2.92 -36.24 -0.10
CA ARG A 538 3.59 -35.59 1.05
C ARG A 538 2.86 -34.35 1.55
N TYR A 539 2.31 -33.53 0.63
CA TYR A 539 1.52 -32.35 0.99
C TYR A 539 0.23 -32.73 1.73
N TYR A 540 -0.59 -33.63 1.17
CA TYR A 540 -1.84 -34.04 1.82
C TYR A 540 -1.59 -34.80 3.14
N LYS A 541 -0.52 -35.59 3.22
CA LYS A 541 -0.14 -36.29 4.45
C LYS A 541 0.36 -35.35 5.55
N ASN A 542 1.07 -34.28 5.21
CA ASN A 542 1.55 -33.29 6.19
C ASN A 542 0.47 -32.25 6.57
N LYS A 543 -0.30 -31.73 5.60
CA LYS A 543 -1.24 -30.61 5.79
C LYS A 543 -2.68 -31.02 6.08
N PHE A 544 -3.10 -32.21 5.65
CA PHE A 544 -4.46 -32.73 5.85
C PHE A 544 -4.48 -34.09 6.58
N GLN A 545 -3.32 -34.59 7.02
CA GLN A 545 -3.17 -35.85 7.77
C GLN A 545 -3.69 -37.10 7.03
N LEU A 546 -3.66 -37.07 5.69
CA LEU A 546 -4.23 -38.10 4.82
C LEU A 546 -3.18 -38.71 3.86
N SER A 547 -3.00 -40.03 3.89
CA SER A 547 -2.09 -40.80 3.05
C SER A 547 -2.69 -41.10 1.67
N GLU A 548 -1.86 -41.36 0.66
CA GLU A 548 -2.32 -41.83 -0.66
C GLU A 548 -2.95 -43.24 -0.60
N ASP A 549 -2.68 -43.98 0.48
CA ASP A 549 -3.18 -45.33 0.77
C ASP A 549 -4.57 -45.35 1.42
N ASP A 550 -5.08 -44.20 1.88
CA ASP A 550 -6.31 -44.12 2.67
C ASP A 550 -7.57 -44.18 1.78
N GLU A 551 -8.56 -45.00 2.17
CA GLU A 551 -9.83 -45.10 1.46
C GLU A 551 -10.54 -43.73 1.40
N GLY A 552 -10.75 -43.22 0.18
CA GLY A 552 -11.34 -41.91 -0.07
C GLY A 552 -10.35 -40.75 -0.30
N TYR A 553 -9.03 -41.00 -0.42
CA TYR A 553 -8.02 -39.98 -0.72
C TYR A 553 -8.40 -39.03 -1.88
N ASP A 554 -8.83 -39.59 -3.02
CA ASP A 554 -9.21 -38.81 -4.20
C ASP A 554 -10.53 -38.03 -4.01
N ASP A 555 -11.48 -38.58 -3.27
CA ASP A 555 -12.76 -37.91 -3.01
C ASP A 555 -12.65 -36.82 -1.94
N PHE A 556 -11.73 -36.96 -0.97
CA PHE A 556 -11.34 -35.88 -0.09
C PHE A 556 -10.69 -34.73 -0.88
N ARG A 557 -9.78 -35.04 -1.80
CA ARG A 557 -9.15 -34.04 -2.69
C ARG A 557 -10.17 -33.30 -3.54
N LYS A 558 -11.14 -34.00 -4.14
CA LYS A 558 -12.29 -33.37 -4.82
C LYS A 558 -13.10 -32.50 -3.87
N LYS A 559 -13.45 -32.98 -2.67
CA LYS A 559 -14.22 -32.22 -1.66
C LYS A 559 -13.55 -30.90 -1.28
N VAL A 560 -12.23 -30.89 -1.07
CA VAL A 560 -11.46 -29.67 -0.82
C VAL A 560 -11.47 -28.73 -2.04
N ALA A 561 -11.31 -29.26 -3.26
CA ALA A 561 -11.43 -28.48 -4.50
C ALA A 561 -12.82 -27.88 -4.70
N HIS A 562 -13.89 -28.62 -4.42
CA HIS A 562 -15.27 -28.15 -4.54
C HIS A 562 -15.56 -27.01 -3.55
N ALA A 563 -15.17 -27.17 -2.28
CA ALA A 563 -15.33 -26.12 -1.27
C ALA A 563 -14.50 -24.86 -1.60
N TYR A 564 -13.35 -25.00 -2.27
CA TYR A 564 -12.54 -23.87 -2.72
C TYR A 564 -13.20 -23.13 -3.89
N VAL A 565 -13.81 -23.86 -4.84
CA VAL A 565 -14.57 -23.26 -5.96
C VAL A 565 -15.84 -22.57 -5.48
N GLU A 566 -16.58 -23.20 -4.57
CA GLU A 566 -17.72 -22.58 -3.90
C GLU A 566 -17.29 -21.25 -3.26
N GLY A 567 -16.14 -21.22 -2.57
CA GLY A 567 -15.56 -19.99 -2.03
C GLY A 567 -15.20 -18.94 -3.07
N LEU A 568 -14.67 -19.32 -4.23
CA LEU A 568 -14.37 -18.37 -5.32
C LEU A 568 -15.65 -17.74 -5.89
N CYS A 569 -16.74 -18.51 -5.99
CA CYS A 569 -18.05 -17.99 -6.33
C CYS A 569 -18.61 -17.07 -5.23
N TRP A 570 -18.46 -17.46 -3.95
CA TRP A 570 -18.87 -16.65 -2.80
C TRP A 570 -18.20 -15.27 -2.82
N VAL A 571 -16.86 -15.23 -3.03
CA VAL A 571 -16.09 -13.98 -3.09
C VAL A 571 -16.52 -13.12 -4.28
N LEU A 572 -16.66 -13.70 -5.48
CA LEU A 572 -17.05 -12.91 -6.65
C LEU A 572 -18.49 -12.36 -6.51
N LEU A 573 -19.42 -13.12 -5.95
CA LEU A 573 -20.76 -12.60 -5.62
C LEU A 573 -20.70 -11.52 -4.54
N TYR A 574 -19.88 -11.67 -3.49
CA TYR A 574 -19.73 -10.66 -2.44
C TYR A 574 -19.26 -9.30 -3.00
N TYR A 575 -18.39 -9.33 -4.01
CA TYR A 575 -17.88 -8.14 -4.70
C TYR A 575 -18.91 -7.52 -5.67
N TYR A 576 -19.61 -8.34 -6.46
CA TYR A 576 -20.43 -7.86 -7.60
C TYR A 576 -21.92 -7.76 -7.30
N GLN A 577 -22.45 -8.46 -6.29
CA GLN A 577 -23.88 -8.51 -5.95
C GLN A 577 -24.18 -8.20 -4.47
N GLY A 578 -23.22 -8.48 -3.57
CA GLY A 578 -23.38 -8.37 -2.11
C GLY A 578 -23.25 -9.74 -1.44
N CYS A 579 -23.23 -9.78 -0.10
CA CYS A 579 -22.94 -11.01 0.66
C CYS A 579 -23.96 -12.13 0.32
N PRO A 580 -23.55 -13.24 -0.34
CA PRO A 580 -24.49 -14.27 -0.79
C PRO A 580 -24.82 -15.29 0.31
N SER A 581 -23.96 -15.40 1.33
CA SER A 581 -24.27 -16.10 2.58
C SER A 581 -23.42 -15.58 3.73
N TRP A 582 -24.07 -15.20 4.82
CA TRP A 582 -23.40 -14.76 6.04
C TRP A 582 -22.80 -15.92 6.86
N LYS A 583 -23.27 -17.15 6.66
CA LYS A 583 -22.82 -18.36 7.36
C LYS A 583 -21.69 -19.10 6.67
N TRP A 584 -21.60 -19.01 5.34
CA TRP A 584 -20.63 -19.78 4.56
C TRP A 584 -19.19 -19.43 4.95
N PHE A 585 -18.32 -20.45 5.01
CA PHE A 585 -16.88 -20.32 5.12
C PHE A 585 -16.16 -21.53 4.54
N TYR A 586 -14.91 -21.34 4.10
CA TYR A 586 -14.05 -22.43 3.67
C TYR A 586 -13.51 -23.23 4.88
N PRO A 587 -13.83 -24.53 5.02
CA PRO A 587 -13.63 -25.27 6.27
C PRO A 587 -12.26 -25.95 6.40
N TYR A 588 -11.23 -25.40 5.76
CA TYR A 588 -9.86 -25.95 5.75
C TYR A 588 -8.82 -24.83 5.88
N HIS A 589 -7.70 -25.08 6.55
CA HIS A 589 -6.62 -24.10 6.71
C HIS A 589 -5.74 -23.92 5.45
N TYR A 590 -5.82 -24.86 4.50
CA TYR A 590 -4.94 -24.95 3.33
C TYR A 590 -5.73 -25.09 2.02
N ALA A 591 -5.12 -24.68 0.91
CA ALA A 591 -5.69 -24.79 -0.43
C ALA A 591 -5.34 -26.14 -1.11
N PRO A 592 -6.16 -26.64 -2.05
CA PRO A 592 -5.79 -27.74 -2.93
C PRO A 592 -4.83 -27.28 -4.04
N PHE A 593 -4.36 -28.21 -4.89
CA PHE A 593 -3.56 -27.87 -6.07
C PHE A 593 -4.44 -27.62 -7.30
N ALA A 594 -3.94 -26.89 -8.29
CA ALA A 594 -4.66 -26.62 -9.55
C ALA A 594 -5.06 -27.92 -10.28
N SER A 595 -4.23 -28.96 -10.15
CA SER A 595 -4.44 -30.32 -10.67
C SER A 595 -5.53 -31.16 -9.96
N ASP A 596 -6.18 -30.66 -8.90
CA ASP A 596 -7.33 -31.30 -8.22
C ASP A 596 -8.69 -30.80 -8.70
N PHE A 597 -8.75 -29.65 -9.36
CA PHE A 597 -10.00 -29.05 -9.83
C PHE A 597 -10.54 -29.80 -11.07
N ARG A 598 -11.44 -30.75 -10.80
CA ARG A 598 -12.05 -31.67 -11.77
C ARG A 598 -13.56 -31.70 -11.53
N ASP A 599 -14.31 -32.11 -12.55
CA ASP A 599 -15.76 -32.34 -12.49
C ASP A 599 -16.61 -31.15 -11.96
N LEU A 600 -16.07 -29.93 -12.10
CA LEU A 600 -16.65 -28.69 -11.54
C LEU A 600 -17.96 -28.26 -12.21
N ALA A 601 -18.17 -28.65 -13.47
CA ALA A 601 -19.29 -28.17 -14.29
C ALA A 601 -20.67 -28.61 -13.77
N SER A 602 -20.72 -29.64 -12.90
CA SER A 602 -21.95 -30.12 -12.25
C SER A 602 -22.16 -29.61 -10.83
N LEU A 603 -21.30 -28.71 -10.32
CA LEU A 603 -21.45 -28.15 -8.98
C LEU A 603 -22.55 -27.07 -8.93
N PRO A 604 -23.39 -27.02 -7.87
CA PRO A 604 -24.35 -25.94 -7.69
C PRO A 604 -23.64 -24.61 -7.39
N ASN A 605 -24.04 -23.54 -8.08
CA ASN A 605 -23.51 -22.19 -7.87
C ASN A 605 -24.55 -21.33 -7.13
N SER A 606 -24.99 -21.79 -5.94
CA SER A 606 -26.13 -21.24 -5.20
C SER A 606 -25.96 -21.39 -3.69
N PHE A 607 -26.22 -20.31 -2.95
CA PHE A 607 -26.02 -20.24 -1.51
C PHE A 607 -27.35 -20.22 -0.71
N GLU A 608 -27.28 -20.40 0.61
CA GLU A 608 -28.42 -20.28 1.52
C GLU A 608 -28.95 -18.83 1.56
N LYS A 609 -30.04 -18.57 0.80
CA LYS A 609 -30.79 -17.30 0.85
C LYS A 609 -31.35 -17.06 2.26
N GLY A 610 -31.49 -15.78 2.64
CA GLY A 610 -32.05 -15.38 3.93
C GLY A 610 -31.14 -15.61 5.15
N THR A 611 -29.88 -16.00 4.95
CA THR A 611 -28.88 -16.01 6.04
C THR A 611 -28.67 -14.61 6.60
N GLN A 612 -28.30 -14.54 7.88
CA GLN A 612 -28.13 -13.27 8.60
C GLN A 612 -26.74 -13.19 9.24
N PRO A 613 -26.18 -11.98 9.43
CA PRO A 613 -25.00 -11.80 10.26
C PRO A 613 -25.27 -12.18 11.72
N PHE A 614 -24.22 -12.59 12.43
CA PHE A 614 -24.21 -12.65 13.89
C PHE A 614 -24.59 -11.29 14.50
N LYS A 615 -24.92 -11.27 15.79
CA LYS A 615 -24.94 -10.01 16.55
C LYS A 615 -23.51 -9.61 16.97
N PRO A 616 -23.23 -8.33 17.27
CA PRO A 616 -21.89 -7.88 17.62
C PRO A 616 -21.19 -8.68 18.72
N LEU A 617 -21.84 -8.97 19.85
CA LEU A 617 -21.23 -9.75 20.93
C LEU A 617 -21.03 -11.23 20.57
N GLU A 618 -21.90 -11.79 19.72
CA GLU A 618 -21.74 -13.15 19.19
C GLU A 618 -20.52 -13.24 18.25
N GLN A 619 -20.27 -12.19 17.45
CA GLN A 619 -19.04 -12.07 16.67
C GLN A 619 -17.81 -11.97 17.59
N LEU A 620 -17.84 -11.16 18.66
CA LEU A 620 -16.71 -11.03 19.59
C LEU A 620 -16.28 -12.39 20.15
N MET A 621 -17.23 -13.19 20.64
CA MET A 621 -16.97 -14.58 21.06
C MET A 621 -16.43 -15.44 19.90
N GLY A 622 -16.96 -15.24 18.69
CA GLY A 622 -16.49 -15.90 17.48
C GLY A 622 -15.10 -15.49 16.96
N VAL A 623 -14.48 -14.41 17.46
CA VAL A 623 -13.18 -13.90 16.95
C VAL A 623 -12.10 -13.61 18.00
N PHE A 624 -12.42 -13.44 19.28
CA PHE A 624 -11.42 -13.08 20.30
C PHE A 624 -10.71 -14.28 20.95
N PRO A 625 -9.41 -14.14 21.28
CA PRO A 625 -8.76 -15.00 22.27
C PRO A 625 -9.24 -14.64 23.68
N ALA A 626 -9.19 -15.60 24.61
CA ALA A 626 -9.60 -15.39 26.00
C ALA A 626 -8.87 -14.21 26.71
N ALA A 627 -7.66 -13.88 26.26
CA ALA A 627 -6.90 -12.73 26.76
C ALA A 627 -7.61 -11.36 26.53
N SER A 628 -8.34 -11.21 25.43
CA SER A 628 -9.15 -10.00 25.13
C SER A 628 -10.58 -10.09 25.67
N GLY A 629 -10.87 -11.04 26.57
CA GLY A 629 -12.18 -11.23 27.20
C GLY A 629 -12.64 -10.06 28.11
N ASN A 630 -11.81 -9.03 28.29
CA ASN A 630 -12.16 -7.82 29.04
C ASN A 630 -13.29 -6.99 28.38
N PHE A 631 -13.47 -7.07 27.05
CA PHE A 631 -14.47 -6.27 26.32
C PHE A 631 -15.86 -6.93 26.22
N LEU A 632 -16.01 -8.13 26.78
CA LEU A 632 -17.23 -8.94 26.78
C LEU A 632 -17.95 -8.83 28.13
N PRO A 633 -19.28 -9.06 28.17
CA PRO A 633 -20.03 -9.15 29.42
C PRO A 633 -19.38 -10.15 30.39
N PRO A 634 -19.37 -9.92 31.72
CA PRO A 634 -18.69 -10.80 32.67
C PRO A 634 -19.09 -12.28 32.57
N THR A 635 -20.38 -12.59 32.43
CA THR A 635 -20.88 -13.98 32.29
C THR A 635 -20.54 -14.60 30.94
N TRP A 636 -20.31 -13.79 29.90
CA TRP A 636 -19.86 -14.25 28.58
C TRP A 636 -18.35 -14.53 28.59
N ARG A 637 -17.56 -13.69 29.28
CA ARG A 637 -16.14 -13.89 29.50
C ARG A 637 -15.84 -15.22 30.20
N GLU A 638 -16.63 -15.60 31.20
CA GLU A 638 -16.46 -16.88 31.89
C GLU A 638 -16.51 -18.08 30.93
N LEU A 639 -17.32 -18.03 29.88
CA LEU A 639 -17.38 -19.08 28.85
C LEU A 639 -16.07 -19.21 28.03
N MET A 640 -15.19 -18.21 28.05
CA MET A 640 -13.88 -18.27 27.39
C MET A 640 -12.77 -18.85 28.28
N SER A 641 -12.98 -18.91 29.60
CA SER A 641 -11.91 -19.23 30.57
C SER A 641 -12.25 -20.35 31.56
N HIS A 642 -13.53 -20.66 31.80
CA HIS A 642 -13.91 -21.70 32.75
C HIS A 642 -13.69 -23.11 32.14
N PRO A 643 -12.96 -24.03 32.82
CA PRO A 643 -12.66 -25.35 32.27
C PRO A 643 -13.87 -26.21 31.91
N GLU A 644 -15.01 -25.99 32.58
CA GLU A 644 -16.28 -26.70 32.31
C GLU A 644 -17.15 -26.00 31.24
N SER A 645 -16.67 -24.93 30.60
CA SER A 645 -17.41 -24.25 29.55
C SER A 645 -17.65 -25.18 28.34
N PRO A 646 -18.88 -25.28 27.81
CA PRO A 646 -19.22 -26.16 26.69
C PRO A 646 -18.60 -25.74 25.34
N ILE A 647 -17.79 -24.67 25.34
CA ILE A 647 -17.09 -24.10 24.18
C ILE A 647 -15.62 -23.75 24.49
N ILE A 648 -15.04 -24.28 25.58
CA ILE A 648 -13.65 -23.99 25.97
C ILE A 648 -12.61 -24.42 24.92
N ASP A 649 -12.93 -25.43 24.12
CA ASP A 649 -12.14 -25.93 22.98
C ASP A 649 -11.97 -24.89 21.86
N PHE A 650 -12.76 -23.82 21.84
CA PHE A 650 -12.59 -22.71 20.89
C PHE A 650 -11.52 -21.70 21.31
N TYR A 651 -11.02 -21.75 22.55
CA TYR A 651 -10.08 -20.79 23.14
C TYR A 651 -8.82 -21.45 23.69
N PRO A 652 -8.03 -22.16 22.84
CA PRO A 652 -6.81 -22.81 23.30
C PRO A 652 -5.79 -21.79 23.84
N LEU A 653 -5.12 -22.14 24.94
CA LEU A 653 -4.12 -21.28 25.62
C LEU A 653 -2.86 -21.07 24.78
N ASP A 654 -2.54 -22.02 23.88
CA ASP A 654 -1.52 -21.88 22.86
C ASP A 654 -1.92 -22.64 21.58
N PHE A 655 -1.37 -22.25 20.43
CA PHE A 655 -1.66 -22.83 19.13
C PHE A 655 -0.44 -22.83 18.20
N GLU A 656 -0.41 -23.81 17.29
CA GLU A 656 0.65 -23.96 16.29
C GLU A 656 0.50 -22.94 15.15
N ILE A 657 1.63 -22.50 14.61
CA ILE A 657 1.71 -21.65 13.42
C ILE A 657 2.58 -22.36 12.39
N ASP A 658 1.94 -22.95 11.37
CA ASP A 658 2.67 -23.56 10.25
C ASP A 658 3.25 -22.46 9.37
N LEU A 659 4.59 -22.42 9.24
CA LEU A 659 5.26 -21.49 8.35
C LEU A 659 4.93 -21.73 6.87
N ASN A 660 4.55 -22.95 6.48
CA ASN A 660 4.11 -23.31 5.12
C ASN A 660 5.04 -22.78 4.00
N GLY A 661 6.36 -22.93 4.19
CA GLY A 661 7.39 -22.44 3.29
C GLY A 661 7.58 -20.91 3.25
N LYS A 662 7.08 -20.17 4.24
CA LYS A 662 7.30 -18.72 4.40
C LYS A 662 8.32 -18.44 5.51
N LYS A 663 9.05 -17.33 5.37
CA LYS A 663 10.20 -17.01 6.24
C LYS A 663 9.84 -16.52 7.66
N TYR A 664 8.63 -15.99 7.87
CA TYR A 664 8.26 -15.30 9.11
C TYR A 664 6.91 -15.78 9.63
N ALA A 665 6.75 -15.88 10.95
CA ALA A 665 5.53 -16.38 11.61
C ALA A 665 4.26 -15.61 11.22
N TRP A 666 4.34 -14.28 11.00
CA TRP A 666 3.21 -13.47 10.53
C TRP A 666 2.72 -13.86 9.12
N GLN A 667 3.54 -14.56 8.32
CA GLN A 667 3.16 -15.14 7.02
C GLN A 667 2.62 -16.58 7.13
N GLY A 668 2.72 -17.21 8.30
CA GLY A 668 2.28 -18.57 8.55
C GLY A 668 0.78 -18.71 8.80
N VAL A 669 0.32 -19.97 8.85
CA VAL A 669 -1.07 -20.37 9.04
C VAL A 669 -1.27 -20.76 10.51
N ALA A 670 -2.09 -20.01 11.24
CA ALA A 670 -2.44 -20.32 12.63
C ALA A 670 -3.49 -21.45 12.67
N LEU A 671 -3.15 -22.57 13.31
CA LEU A 671 -3.98 -23.77 13.37
C LEU A 671 -4.98 -23.71 14.53
N LEU A 672 -6.02 -22.90 14.34
CA LEU A 672 -7.13 -22.76 15.29
C LEU A 672 -8.30 -23.68 14.92
N PRO A 673 -8.98 -24.33 15.89
CA PRO A 673 -10.17 -25.14 15.64
C PRO A 673 -11.35 -24.25 15.27
N PHE A 674 -12.05 -24.53 14.16
CA PHE A 674 -13.18 -23.72 13.70
C PHE A 674 -14.34 -23.72 14.72
N VAL A 675 -14.87 -22.54 15.07
CA VAL A 675 -16.01 -22.40 16.00
C VAL A 675 -17.28 -22.98 15.36
N ASP A 676 -17.97 -23.90 16.05
CA ASP A 676 -19.31 -24.35 15.68
C ASP A 676 -20.35 -23.32 16.12
N GLU A 677 -21.05 -22.73 15.13
CA GLU A 677 -22.14 -21.75 15.30
C GLU A 677 -23.25 -22.25 16.26
N LYS A 678 -23.66 -23.51 16.13
CA LYS A 678 -24.77 -24.07 16.92
C LYS A 678 -24.35 -24.30 18.37
N ARG A 679 -23.10 -24.76 18.59
CA ARG A 679 -22.53 -24.89 19.94
C ARG A 679 -22.33 -23.52 20.60
N LEU A 680 -21.83 -22.53 19.86
CA LEU A 680 -21.66 -21.17 20.37
C LEU A 680 -23.00 -20.55 20.79
N LEU A 681 -23.98 -20.50 19.88
CA LEU A 681 -25.29 -19.89 20.16
C LEU A 681 -26.05 -20.64 21.27
N GLY A 682 -25.94 -21.97 21.34
CA GLY A 682 -26.52 -22.79 22.41
C GLY A 682 -25.83 -22.66 23.79
N ALA A 683 -24.60 -22.16 23.85
CA ALA A 683 -23.96 -21.73 25.09
C ALA A 683 -24.42 -20.32 25.47
N LEU A 684 -24.39 -19.38 24.52
CA LEU A 684 -24.77 -17.98 24.73
C LEU A 684 -26.24 -17.80 25.12
N SER A 685 -27.15 -18.68 24.67
CA SER A 685 -28.57 -18.62 25.04
C SER A 685 -28.83 -18.72 26.55
N ARG A 686 -27.86 -19.19 27.34
CA ARG A 686 -27.95 -19.30 28.81
C ARG A 686 -27.59 -18.01 29.53
N VAL A 687 -26.66 -17.22 28.97
CA VAL A 687 -26.11 -15.97 29.53
C VAL A 687 -26.62 -14.72 28.79
N TYR A 688 -27.51 -14.90 27.82
CA TYR A 688 -28.21 -13.82 27.13
C TYR A 688 -29.12 -12.97 28.03
N PRO A 689 -29.81 -13.53 29.06
CA PRO A 689 -30.60 -12.74 30.02
C PRO A 689 -29.79 -11.85 30.97
N ASP A 690 -28.48 -12.08 31.09
CA ASP A 690 -27.61 -11.36 32.03
C ASP A 690 -27.10 -10.01 31.50
N LEU A 691 -27.38 -9.69 30.22
CA LEU A 691 -26.93 -8.47 29.58
C LEU A 691 -27.62 -7.23 30.18
N THR A 692 -26.84 -6.20 30.48
CA THR A 692 -27.39 -4.89 30.86
C THR A 692 -28.00 -4.16 29.64
N ASP A 693 -28.83 -3.13 29.86
CA ASP A 693 -29.49 -2.38 28.78
C ASP A 693 -28.50 -1.80 27.75
N PHE A 694 -27.35 -1.29 28.21
CA PHE A 694 -26.27 -0.79 27.35
C PHE A 694 -25.63 -1.93 26.52
N GLU A 695 -25.52 -3.13 27.09
CA GLU A 695 -24.99 -4.29 26.40
C GLU A 695 -25.98 -4.87 25.39
N MET A 696 -27.28 -4.84 25.70
CA MET A 696 -28.34 -5.11 24.73
C MET A 696 -28.32 -4.08 23.59
N GLN A 697 -28.10 -2.79 23.89
CA GLN A 697 -27.98 -1.73 22.88
C GLN A 697 -26.77 -1.96 21.95
N ARG A 698 -25.56 -2.20 22.49
CA ARG A 698 -24.36 -2.48 21.66
C ARG A 698 -24.43 -3.80 20.89
N ASN A 699 -25.33 -4.71 21.29
CA ASN A 699 -25.58 -6.00 20.63
C ASN A 699 -26.75 -5.99 19.61
N ASN A 700 -27.42 -4.85 19.41
CA ASN A 700 -28.46 -4.72 18.38
C ASN A 700 -27.88 -4.26 17.03
N ARG A 701 -28.58 -4.57 15.93
CA ARG A 701 -28.22 -4.09 14.58
C ARG A 701 -28.73 -2.66 14.40
N GLY A 702 -27.88 -1.78 13.89
CA GLY A 702 -28.18 -0.38 13.60
C GLY A 702 -28.65 -0.15 12.16
N LYS A 703 -28.90 1.13 11.85
CA LYS A 703 -29.07 1.67 10.50
C LYS A 703 -28.07 2.80 10.29
N ASP A 704 -27.73 3.09 9.03
CA ASP A 704 -26.87 4.22 8.67
C ASP A 704 -27.50 5.55 9.13
N ARG A 705 -26.68 6.57 9.38
CA ARG A 705 -27.13 7.92 9.75
C ARG A 705 -26.71 8.94 8.71
N LEU A 706 -27.68 9.72 8.22
CA LEU A 706 -27.48 10.77 7.23
C LEU A 706 -27.63 12.15 7.88
N PHE A 707 -26.57 12.95 7.79
CA PHE A 707 -26.45 14.29 8.33
C PHE A 707 -26.38 15.33 7.22
N LEU A 708 -27.03 16.46 7.43
CA LEU A 708 -26.95 17.63 6.55
C LEU A 708 -27.29 18.93 7.29
N ARG A 709 -26.88 20.06 6.72
CA ARG A 709 -27.02 21.39 7.32
C ARG A 709 -28.07 22.24 6.61
N GLN A 710 -28.65 23.18 7.36
CA GLN A 710 -29.50 24.24 6.84
C GLN A 710 -28.88 24.94 5.62
N GLY A 711 -29.64 24.97 4.52
CA GLY A 711 -29.19 25.42 3.20
C GLY A 711 -29.10 24.29 2.16
N ASN A 712 -29.03 23.03 2.60
CA ASN A 712 -29.15 21.88 1.71
C ASN A 712 -30.61 21.71 1.22
N PRO A 713 -30.90 21.46 -0.08
CA PRO A 713 -32.27 21.42 -0.60
C PRO A 713 -33.22 20.37 -0.02
N ILE A 714 -32.72 19.33 0.68
CA ILE A 714 -33.54 18.34 1.40
C ILE A 714 -33.65 18.62 2.92
N PHE A 715 -33.11 19.75 3.42
CA PHE A 715 -33.14 20.08 4.85
C PHE A 715 -34.57 20.20 5.40
N ASP A 716 -35.42 20.99 4.75
CA ASP A 716 -36.79 21.25 5.22
C ASP A 716 -37.65 19.96 5.20
N PHE A 717 -37.37 19.04 4.27
CA PHE A 717 -38.00 17.71 4.23
C PHE A 717 -37.64 16.87 5.46
N PHE A 718 -36.39 16.91 5.93
CA PHE A 718 -35.98 16.19 7.15
C PHE A 718 -36.53 16.83 8.42
N VAL A 719 -36.66 18.16 8.48
CA VAL A 719 -37.33 18.86 9.59
C VAL A 719 -38.79 18.38 9.68
N GLY A 720 -39.49 18.28 8.54
CA GLY A 720 -40.87 17.80 8.46
C GLY A 720 -41.10 16.36 8.95
N LEU A 721 -40.07 15.51 9.04
CA LEU A 721 -40.19 14.15 9.60
C LEU A 721 -40.36 14.16 11.13
N TYR A 722 -39.84 15.18 11.81
CA TYR A 722 -39.89 15.33 13.27
C TYR A 722 -41.04 16.24 13.75
N GLU A 723 -41.64 17.01 12.85
CA GLU A 723 -42.80 17.86 13.15
C GLU A 723 -44.14 17.11 12.99
N GLY A 724 -45.25 17.78 13.29
CA GLY A 724 -46.61 17.31 12.96
C GLY A 724 -47.13 16.04 13.67
N GLY A 725 -46.34 15.44 14.57
CA GLY A 725 -46.65 14.16 15.23
C GLY A 725 -45.70 13.02 14.89
N GLY A 726 -44.78 13.24 13.93
CA GLY A 726 -43.71 12.31 13.57
C GLY A 726 -44.15 11.20 12.62
N ILE A 727 -43.65 11.21 11.39
CA ILE A 727 -43.81 10.07 10.46
C ILE A 727 -42.85 8.98 10.92
N LYS A 728 -43.37 7.94 11.59
CA LYS A 728 -42.58 6.81 12.12
C LYS A 728 -42.17 5.76 11.08
N GLU A 729 -42.65 5.90 9.85
CA GLU A 729 -42.39 4.97 8.75
C GLU A 729 -41.32 5.53 7.79
N ALA A 730 -40.59 4.65 7.12
CA ALA A 730 -39.48 5.04 6.25
C ALA A 730 -39.96 5.63 4.91
N VAL A 731 -39.72 6.93 4.72
CA VAL A 731 -40.15 7.70 3.53
C VAL A 731 -39.04 7.71 2.48
N GLU A 732 -39.39 7.61 1.19
CA GLU A 732 -38.41 7.68 0.10
C GLU A 732 -37.89 9.11 -0.12
N ILE A 733 -36.57 9.24 -0.33
CA ILE A 733 -35.93 10.53 -0.61
C ILE A 733 -36.31 11.01 -2.02
N VAL A 734 -36.75 12.26 -2.13
CA VAL A 734 -36.99 12.92 -3.43
C VAL A 734 -35.65 13.13 -4.16
N ALA A 735 -35.31 12.22 -5.08
CA ALA A 735 -34.01 12.17 -5.77
C ALA A 735 -33.62 13.48 -6.49
N ASN A 736 -34.61 14.24 -6.98
CA ASN A 736 -34.39 15.54 -7.62
C ASN A 736 -33.88 16.63 -6.64
N LEU A 737 -34.26 16.54 -5.36
CA LEU A 737 -33.81 17.49 -4.33
C LEU A 737 -32.49 17.04 -3.68
N SER A 738 -32.27 15.74 -3.55
CA SER A 738 -31.05 15.17 -2.94
C SER A 738 -29.81 15.27 -3.84
N GLY A 739 -30.00 15.55 -5.13
CA GLY A 739 -28.94 15.56 -6.14
C GLY A 739 -28.59 14.16 -6.64
N GLY A 740 -29.59 13.33 -6.94
CA GLY A 740 -29.44 11.97 -7.49
C GLY A 740 -29.31 10.85 -6.45
N MET A 741 -29.19 11.18 -5.16
CA MET A 741 -29.19 10.19 -4.08
C MET A 741 -30.59 9.62 -3.87
N SER A 742 -30.69 8.30 -3.86
CA SER A 742 -31.92 7.54 -3.61
C SER A 742 -31.79 6.69 -2.33
N GLY A 743 -32.92 6.21 -1.81
CA GLY A 743 -33.01 5.49 -0.54
C GLY A 743 -34.20 5.95 0.29
N LYS A 744 -34.30 5.47 1.52
CA LYS A 744 -35.34 5.81 2.50
C LYS A 744 -34.75 6.46 3.74
N VAL A 745 -35.56 7.28 4.40
CA VAL A 745 -35.22 8.00 5.63
C VAL A 745 -36.35 7.92 6.65
N GLU A 746 -35.98 7.84 7.92
CA GLU A 746 -36.89 7.76 9.06
C GLU A 746 -36.28 8.50 10.27
N PRO A 747 -37.09 8.90 11.26
CA PRO A 747 -36.59 9.54 12.48
C PRO A 747 -35.62 8.64 13.28
N ASP A 748 -34.40 9.13 13.54
CA ASP A 748 -33.50 8.58 14.57
C ASP A 748 -34.08 8.81 15.97
N ASP A 749 -34.03 7.80 16.84
CA ASP A 749 -34.48 7.85 18.24
C ASP A 749 -33.63 8.81 19.09
N VAL A 750 -32.37 9.01 18.71
CA VAL A 750 -31.42 9.91 19.41
C VAL A 750 -30.92 11.00 18.43
N PRO A 751 -31.80 11.88 17.91
CA PRO A 751 -31.47 12.70 16.76
C PRO A 751 -30.66 13.95 17.12
N ILE A 752 -29.68 14.27 16.28
CA ILE A 752 -29.14 15.63 16.20
C ILE A 752 -30.20 16.49 15.49
N LEU A 753 -30.72 17.49 16.21
CA LEU A 753 -31.78 18.38 15.73
C LEU A 753 -31.29 19.82 15.66
N PRO A 754 -31.76 20.62 14.69
CA PRO A 754 -31.35 22.00 14.54
C PRO A 754 -31.81 22.84 15.74
N TYR A 755 -31.03 23.88 16.05
CA TYR A 755 -31.20 24.81 17.16
C TYR A 755 -31.17 24.19 18.57
N LYS A 756 -30.83 22.90 18.70
CA LYS A 756 -30.51 22.26 19.99
C LYS A 756 -29.00 22.14 20.17
N THR A 757 -28.51 22.42 21.37
CA THR A 757 -27.11 22.19 21.74
C THR A 757 -26.74 20.72 21.55
N VAL A 758 -25.65 20.44 20.82
CA VAL A 758 -25.02 19.12 20.83
C VAL A 758 -23.86 19.17 21.84
N PRO A 759 -23.93 18.44 22.96
CA PRO A 759 -22.86 18.44 23.95
C PRO A 759 -21.61 17.74 23.39
N SER A 760 -20.43 18.15 23.84
CA SER A 760 -19.21 17.40 23.50
C SER A 760 -19.14 16.08 24.29
N PRO A 761 -18.89 14.93 23.65
CA PRO A 761 -18.56 13.69 24.35
C PRO A 761 -17.11 13.68 24.88
N ILE A 762 -16.25 14.55 24.35
CA ILE A 762 -14.83 14.67 24.68
C ILE A 762 -14.64 15.92 25.57
N PRO A 763 -14.20 15.81 26.85
CA PRO A 763 -14.18 16.93 27.79
C PRO A 763 -13.31 18.13 27.39
N GLN A 764 -12.38 17.93 26.46
CA GLN A 764 -11.45 18.95 25.94
C GLN A 764 -11.96 19.69 24.68
N LEU A 765 -13.18 19.40 24.21
CA LEU A 765 -13.84 20.10 23.09
C LEU A 765 -15.14 20.80 23.55
N TYR A 766 -15.58 21.83 22.82
CA TYR A 766 -16.70 22.69 23.22
C TYR A 766 -18.08 22.19 22.77
N ASP A 767 -19.12 22.45 23.57
CA ASP A 767 -20.52 22.22 23.18
C ASP A 767 -20.93 23.05 21.95
N LEU A 768 -21.55 22.42 20.97
CA LEU A 768 -22.04 23.05 19.75
C LEU A 768 -23.42 23.68 20.00
N ARG A 769 -23.44 24.97 20.33
CA ARG A 769 -24.66 25.70 20.76
C ARG A 769 -25.56 26.18 19.62
N ASP A 770 -25.00 26.75 18.55
CA ASP A 770 -25.76 27.13 17.33
C ASP A 770 -25.71 26.01 16.29
N ASN A 771 -26.23 24.83 16.66
CA ASN A 771 -26.29 23.71 15.73
C ASN A 771 -27.33 23.97 14.63
N ARG A 772 -26.93 23.92 13.36
CA ARG A 772 -27.82 23.99 12.19
C ARG A 772 -27.84 22.69 11.37
N THR A 773 -27.34 21.61 11.95
CA THR A 773 -27.33 20.26 11.39
C THR A 773 -28.54 19.47 11.90
N ILE A 774 -29.12 18.66 11.01
CA ILE A 774 -30.11 17.64 11.32
C ILE A 774 -29.58 16.26 10.92
N SER A 775 -29.92 15.22 11.68
CA SER A 775 -29.63 13.82 11.38
C SER A 775 -30.91 13.00 11.26
N VAL A 776 -30.97 12.08 10.30
CA VAL A 776 -32.00 11.05 10.17
C VAL A 776 -31.35 9.67 10.07
N LEU A 777 -32.10 8.59 10.33
CA LEU A 777 -31.68 7.26 9.90
C LEU A 777 -31.86 7.16 8.38
N PHE A 778 -30.94 6.45 7.74
CA PHE A 778 -30.91 6.21 6.30
C PHE A 778 -30.94 4.71 6.00
N THR A 779 -31.49 4.36 4.84
CA THR A 779 -31.43 3.02 4.28
C THR A 779 -31.31 3.14 2.78
N ASP A 780 -30.40 2.37 2.18
CA ASP A 780 -30.23 2.28 0.73
C ASP A 780 -31.53 1.97 -0.03
N PRO A 781 -31.60 2.27 -1.35
CA PRO A 781 -32.68 1.74 -2.17
C PRO A 781 -32.66 0.21 -2.16
N VAL A 782 -33.84 -0.38 -1.93
CA VAL A 782 -34.05 -1.82 -1.81
C VAL A 782 -34.44 -2.39 -3.18
N TYR A 783 -33.92 -3.57 -3.50
CA TYR A 783 -34.19 -4.31 -4.73
C TYR A 783 -34.57 -5.76 -4.37
N ASP A 784 -35.23 -6.47 -5.30
CA ASP A 784 -35.63 -7.86 -5.09
C ASP A 784 -34.44 -8.81 -4.89
N ASP A 785 -34.62 -9.91 -4.14
CA ASP A 785 -33.60 -10.95 -3.85
C ASP A 785 -33.00 -11.64 -5.10
N ASP A 786 -33.61 -11.46 -6.27
CA ASP A 786 -33.16 -11.98 -7.57
C ASP A 786 -32.72 -10.85 -8.53
N HIS A 787 -32.55 -9.62 -8.03
CA HIS A 787 -32.04 -8.50 -8.81
C HIS A 787 -30.54 -8.64 -9.07
N ILE A 788 -30.16 -8.75 -10.35
CA ILE A 788 -28.76 -8.80 -10.78
C ILE A 788 -28.26 -7.37 -11.05
N PHE A 789 -27.42 -6.85 -10.17
CA PHE A 789 -26.70 -5.59 -10.37
C PHE A 789 -25.78 -5.73 -11.59
N LYS A 790 -25.95 -4.86 -12.59
CA LYS A 790 -25.26 -4.97 -13.88
C LYS A 790 -23.87 -4.33 -13.84
N ALA A 791 -22.86 -5.18 -13.93
CA ALA A 791 -21.44 -4.83 -14.02
C ALA A 791 -21.03 -4.21 -15.39
N ASP A 792 -21.89 -3.39 -16.00
CA ASP A 792 -21.63 -2.69 -17.28
C ASP A 792 -21.34 -1.21 -17.02
N VAL A 793 -20.66 -0.54 -17.96
CA VAL A 793 -20.56 0.93 -17.97
C VAL A 793 -21.94 1.52 -18.27
N LEU A 794 -22.39 2.48 -17.45
CA LEU A 794 -23.73 3.06 -17.59
C LEU A 794 -23.92 3.85 -18.90
N PRO A 795 -25.15 3.88 -19.45
CA PRO A 795 -25.51 4.81 -20.52
C PRO A 795 -25.19 6.26 -20.14
N ASN A 796 -24.71 7.05 -21.10
CA ASN A 796 -24.32 8.46 -20.93
C ASN A 796 -23.11 8.71 -20.00
N ALA A 797 -22.38 7.68 -19.56
CA ALA A 797 -21.09 7.84 -18.90
C ALA A 797 -20.04 8.39 -19.88
N GLN A 798 -19.32 9.44 -19.49
CA GLN A 798 -18.28 10.07 -20.30
C GLN A 798 -16.93 9.37 -20.09
N LEU A 799 -16.27 8.98 -21.18
CA LEU A 799 -14.96 8.34 -21.10
C LEU A 799 -13.89 9.33 -20.61
N PRO A 800 -13.13 9.02 -19.54
CA PRO A 800 -12.02 9.84 -19.09
C PRO A 800 -10.97 10.05 -20.20
N ALA A 801 -10.40 11.25 -20.25
CA ALA A 801 -9.34 11.56 -21.20
C ALA A 801 -8.11 10.66 -20.98
N ARG A 802 -7.70 9.95 -22.04
CA ARG A 802 -6.63 8.95 -22.01
C ARG A 802 -5.28 9.56 -21.59
N VAL A 803 -4.64 8.92 -20.61
CA VAL A 803 -3.36 9.30 -20.00
C VAL A 803 -2.18 8.57 -20.66
N LEU A 804 -2.41 7.34 -21.14
CA LEU A 804 -1.34 6.49 -21.66
C LEU A 804 -1.00 6.81 -23.12
N LYS A 805 0.30 6.81 -23.45
CA LYS A 805 0.79 7.12 -24.80
C LYS A 805 0.06 6.27 -25.86
N PRO A 806 -0.44 6.86 -26.96
CA PRO A 806 -1.11 6.11 -28.02
C PRO A 806 -0.21 5.02 -28.62
N GLU A 807 -0.83 3.91 -29.02
CA GLU A 807 -0.15 2.86 -29.77
C GLU A 807 0.07 3.31 -31.22
N GLY A 808 1.15 2.87 -31.87
CA GLY A 808 1.52 3.35 -33.20
C GLY A 808 2.01 4.81 -33.28
N TYR A 809 2.15 5.51 -32.15
CA TYR A 809 2.56 6.92 -32.11
C TYR A 809 3.93 7.16 -32.76
N ASP A 810 3.97 8.01 -33.79
CA ASP A 810 5.19 8.40 -34.52
C ASP A 810 6.26 8.99 -33.57
N ARG A 811 7.48 8.46 -33.62
CA ARG A 811 8.62 8.95 -32.83
C ARG A 811 9.00 10.40 -33.16
N ASN A 812 8.64 10.90 -34.34
CA ASN A 812 8.94 12.28 -34.76
C ASN A 812 7.92 13.30 -34.23
N ALA A 813 6.76 12.87 -33.74
CA ALA A 813 5.75 13.75 -33.15
C ALA A 813 6.06 14.08 -31.68
N PRO A 814 5.74 15.30 -31.19
CA PRO A 814 6.09 15.74 -29.85
C PRO A 814 5.12 15.20 -28.78
N TYR A 815 5.41 14.00 -28.25
CA TYR A 815 4.65 13.44 -27.13
C TYR A 815 5.01 14.12 -25.80
N ARG A 816 4.01 14.61 -25.07
CA ARG A 816 4.14 15.08 -23.69
C ARG A 816 3.51 14.05 -22.74
N PRO A 817 4.24 13.50 -21.76
CA PRO A 817 3.65 12.67 -20.72
C PRO A 817 2.65 13.47 -19.88
N VAL A 818 1.48 12.91 -19.61
CA VAL A 818 0.53 13.47 -18.64
C VAL A 818 1.06 13.21 -17.22
N THR A 819 1.35 14.29 -16.48
CA THR A 819 1.85 14.24 -15.10
C THR A 819 0.86 14.92 -14.15
N GLY A 820 0.49 14.26 -13.06
CA GLY A 820 -0.58 14.71 -12.17
C GLY A 820 -1.96 14.18 -12.58
N MET A 821 -3.01 14.63 -11.88
CA MET A 821 -4.39 14.21 -12.14
C MET A 821 -4.92 14.71 -13.49
N ASN A 822 -4.73 15.99 -13.79
CA ASN A 822 -5.39 16.66 -14.91
C ASN A 822 -4.54 16.61 -16.19
N PRO A 823 -4.99 15.96 -17.29
CA PRO A 823 -4.24 15.88 -18.54
C PRO A 823 -4.11 17.21 -19.28
N ASN A 824 -4.98 18.18 -19.00
CA ASN A 824 -4.97 19.50 -19.64
C ASN A 824 -4.03 20.51 -18.93
N ARG A 825 -3.25 20.06 -17.94
CA ARG A 825 -2.37 20.92 -17.13
C ARG A 825 -1.23 21.52 -17.96
N THR A 826 -1.35 22.80 -18.33
CA THR A 826 -0.25 23.61 -18.87
C THR A 826 0.74 24.09 -17.78
N SER A 827 0.37 23.93 -16.51
CA SER A 827 1.14 24.31 -15.32
C SER A 827 2.32 23.37 -15.10
N PHE A 828 3.48 23.74 -15.65
CA PHE A 828 4.73 23.01 -15.41
C PHE A 828 5.13 23.05 -13.93
N ALA A 829 5.67 21.93 -13.43
CA ALA A 829 6.63 21.98 -12.34
C ALA A 829 7.88 22.74 -12.83
N GLN A 830 7.86 24.07 -12.65
CA GLN A 830 9.02 24.88 -12.94
C GLN A 830 10.14 24.49 -11.97
N ILE A 831 11.26 23.99 -12.50
CA ILE A 831 12.49 23.88 -11.72
C ILE A 831 12.76 25.25 -11.10
N ASP A 832 12.94 25.29 -9.79
CA ASP A 832 13.04 26.55 -9.06
C ASP A 832 14.36 27.29 -9.42
N SER A 833 14.55 28.48 -8.85
CA SER A 833 15.77 29.26 -9.09
C SER A 833 17.04 28.53 -8.60
N ALA A 834 16.98 27.73 -7.55
CA ALA A 834 18.08 26.91 -7.04
C ALA A 834 18.36 25.68 -7.92
N GLY A 835 17.34 24.93 -8.34
CA GLY A 835 17.49 23.80 -9.26
C GLY A 835 18.03 24.21 -10.62
N ARG A 836 17.63 25.39 -11.15
CA ARG A 836 18.25 25.95 -12.37
C ARG A 836 19.70 26.38 -12.14
N ARG A 837 20.03 26.92 -10.96
CA ARG A 837 21.43 27.18 -10.58
C ARG A 837 22.25 25.88 -10.50
N MET A 838 21.72 24.79 -9.92
CA MET A 838 22.41 23.48 -9.90
C MET A 838 22.62 22.91 -11.30
N LEU A 839 21.59 22.89 -12.16
CA LEU A 839 21.73 22.39 -13.52
C LEU A 839 22.74 23.22 -14.34
N ASN A 840 22.76 24.54 -14.17
CA ASN A 840 23.78 25.39 -14.78
C ASN A 840 25.20 25.16 -14.16
N PHE A 841 25.29 24.70 -12.90
CA PHE A 841 26.54 24.30 -12.24
C PHE A 841 27.05 22.91 -12.66
N HIS A 842 26.21 22.08 -13.28
CA HIS A 842 26.59 20.74 -13.79
C HIS A 842 26.52 20.63 -15.32
N GLY A 843 26.08 21.67 -16.03
CA GLY A 843 26.20 21.80 -17.49
C GLY A 843 27.59 22.24 -17.98
N GLY A 844 28.54 22.48 -17.06
CA GLY A 844 29.92 22.82 -17.38
C GLY A 844 30.76 21.58 -17.68
N GLU A 845 31.01 21.34 -18.98
CA GLU A 845 31.85 20.27 -19.54
C GLU A 845 31.45 18.81 -19.21
N VAL A 846 30.76 18.16 -20.15
CA VAL A 846 31.21 16.95 -20.89
C VAL A 846 30.14 16.63 -21.94
N PHE A 847 30.40 16.98 -23.22
CA PHE A 847 29.88 16.31 -24.43
C PHE A 847 30.41 17.01 -25.70
N ARG A 848 31.68 16.78 -26.05
CA ARG A 848 32.19 17.04 -27.41
C ARG A 848 32.22 15.73 -28.19
N LEU A 849 31.10 15.37 -28.82
CA LEU A 849 31.09 14.29 -29.80
C LEU A 849 31.71 14.81 -31.11
N SER A 850 32.81 14.22 -31.54
CA SER A 850 33.52 14.66 -32.75
C SER A 850 32.77 14.23 -34.00
N THR A 851 32.32 15.20 -34.82
CA THR A 851 31.78 14.95 -36.16
C THR A 851 32.58 15.77 -37.18
N PRO A 852 33.16 15.18 -38.24
CA PRO A 852 34.00 15.94 -39.17
C PRO A 852 33.21 16.69 -40.24
N GLY A 853 33.61 17.94 -40.51
CA GLY A 853 33.53 18.51 -41.87
C GLY A 853 32.21 19.12 -42.34
N SER A 854 31.94 20.37 -41.93
CA SER A 854 31.25 21.36 -42.80
C SER A 854 31.68 22.77 -42.41
N HIS A 855 32.00 23.62 -43.39
CA HIS A 855 32.43 25.02 -43.17
C HIS A 855 31.25 25.99 -43.28
N ALA A 856 31.12 26.90 -42.32
CA ALA A 856 30.29 28.11 -42.42
C ALA A 856 31.01 29.27 -41.68
N PRO A 857 31.07 30.49 -42.26
CA PRO A 857 31.83 31.60 -41.68
C PRO A 857 31.09 32.33 -40.53
N PRO A 858 31.81 33.03 -39.64
CA PRO A 858 31.21 33.70 -38.50
C PRO A 858 30.53 35.03 -38.88
N PHE A 859 29.31 35.25 -38.37
CA PHE A 859 28.67 36.56 -38.43
C PHE A 859 29.27 37.53 -37.42
N ARG A 860 29.56 38.76 -37.86
CA ARG A 860 30.06 39.84 -37.00
C ARG A 860 28.94 40.44 -36.16
N SER A 861 29.30 40.86 -34.94
CA SER A 861 28.52 41.83 -34.18
C SER A 861 28.54 43.21 -34.87
N TYR A 862 27.41 43.93 -34.77
CA TYR A 862 27.32 45.36 -35.02
C TYR A 862 26.60 46.04 -33.86
N SER A 863 27.05 47.24 -33.49
CA SER A 863 26.58 47.99 -32.32
C SER A 863 26.25 49.43 -32.70
N VAL A 864 25.10 49.92 -32.24
CA VAL A 864 24.61 51.30 -32.39
C VAL A 864 23.67 51.62 -31.20
N PRO A 865 23.31 52.89 -30.87
CA PRO A 865 23.86 53.53 -29.68
C PRO A 865 22.80 54.00 -28.65
N PRO A 866 23.20 54.47 -27.46
CA PRO A 866 22.28 55.04 -26.46
C PRO A 866 21.90 56.51 -26.75
N GLN A 867 20.74 56.93 -26.23
CA GLN A 867 20.30 58.33 -26.10
C GLN A 867 20.16 58.72 -24.61
N ASN A 868 20.25 60.02 -24.29
CA ASN A 868 20.49 60.50 -22.92
C ASN A 868 19.95 61.93 -22.66
N TYR A 869 19.66 62.25 -21.38
CA TYR A 869 19.39 63.58 -20.78
C TYR A 869 18.05 64.32 -21.11
N PRO A 870 17.60 65.32 -20.29
CA PRO A 870 17.98 65.69 -18.90
C PRO A 870 16.83 66.03 -17.88
N ARG A 871 17.17 65.97 -16.57
CA ARG A 871 16.72 66.75 -15.37
C ARG A 871 15.30 67.37 -15.23
N HIS A 872 14.68 67.10 -14.07
CA HIS A 872 14.24 68.08 -13.03
C HIS A 872 14.00 67.32 -11.68
N GLY A 873 13.63 67.89 -10.51
CA GLY A 873 13.32 69.29 -10.17
C GLY A 873 13.20 69.69 -8.66
N HIS A 874 13.48 68.81 -7.69
CA HIS A 874 13.45 69.00 -6.21
C HIS A 874 12.09 69.09 -5.45
N PRO A 875 12.02 68.61 -4.17
CA PRO A 875 10.89 68.73 -3.23
C PRO A 875 11.17 69.76 -2.11
N PRO A 876 10.26 69.98 -1.13
CA PRO A 876 10.41 69.26 0.17
C PRO A 876 9.11 68.97 0.96
N HIS A 877 9.16 68.05 1.95
CA HIS A 877 8.85 68.35 3.37
C HIS A 877 9.16 67.18 4.33
N SER A 878 9.52 67.51 5.57
CA SER A 878 9.89 66.54 6.63
C SER A 878 9.55 67.07 8.03
N ARG A 879 9.24 66.17 8.97
CA ARG A 879 9.44 66.33 10.43
C ARG A 879 9.44 64.97 11.14
N SER A 880 10.02 64.93 12.34
CA SER A 880 10.54 63.73 13.03
C SER A 880 10.28 63.79 14.55
N ILE A 881 11.09 63.06 15.37
CA ILE A 881 11.25 63.16 16.85
C ILE A 881 10.13 62.46 17.67
N LEU A 882 10.38 61.64 18.73
CA LEU A 882 11.56 60.99 19.39
C LEU A 882 11.04 59.70 20.10
N GLY A 883 11.80 58.72 20.61
CA GLY A 883 13.26 58.48 20.72
C GLY A 883 13.52 57.09 21.38
N THR A 884 14.64 56.38 21.11
CA THR A 884 15.96 56.40 21.82
C THR A 884 16.10 55.40 22.99
N PRO A 885 17.32 54.93 23.38
CA PRO A 885 18.57 54.64 22.63
C PRO A 885 19.25 53.31 23.14
N PRO A 886 20.58 53.03 22.99
CA PRO A 886 21.64 53.46 22.04
C PRO A 886 21.89 52.34 20.99
N SER A 887 23.06 51.79 20.56
CA SER A 887 24.55 51.97 20.57
C SER A 887 25.12 50.98 19.50
N SER A 888 26.33 50.99 18.92
CA SER A 888 27.52 51.89 18.77
C SER A 888 28.34 51.31 17.58
N ARG A 889 28.92 52.10 16.65
CA ARG A 889 30.25 52.77 16.69
C ARG A 889 31.44 51.90 17.16
N ASP A 890 32.65 51.96 16.58
CA ASP A 890 33.20 52.36 15.25
C ASP A 890 34.74 52.34 15.38
N TYR A 891 35.53 51.87 14.38
CA TYR A 891 36.85 52.43 13.97
C TYR A 891 37.44 51.70 12.74
N ASN A 892 38.54 52.23 12.17
CA ASN A 892 38.89 52.12 10.74
C ASN A 892 40.02 51.17 10.32
N ASP A 893 40.00 50.85 9.01
CA ASP A 893 41.04 50.28 8.12
C ASP A 893 42.47 50.88 8.31
N PRO A 894 43.54 50.10 8.01
CA PRO A 894 44.34 50.51 6.84
C PRO A 894 44.94 49.39 5.95
N ARG A 895 44.51 49.41 4.68
CA ARG A 895 45.32 49.35 3.42
C ARG A 895 45.88 48.02 2.88
N ARG A 896 45.49 47.77 1.61
CA ARG A 896 46.30 47.33 0.43
C ARG A 896 47.73 46.79 0.66
N ASN A 897 48.04 45.66 0.02
CA ASN A 897 48.97 45.68 -1.13
C ASN A 897 48.76 44.51 -2.12
N ASN A 898 49.52 44.48 -3.22
CA ASN A 898 49.38 43.54 -4.35
C ASN A 898 50.70 42.77 -4.64
N SER A 899 50.55 41.59 -5.26
CA SER A 899 51.46 40.97 -6.25
C SER A 899 52.55 39.93 -5.86
N TYR A 900 52.64 38.94 -6.77
CA TYR A 900 53.80 38.14 -7.22
C TYR A 900 54.42 36.96 -6.46
N ARG A 901 54.52 35.83 -7.21
CA ARG A 901 55.58 34.78 -7.22
C ARG A 901 55.64 33.84 -5.99
N GLN A 902 56.10 32.57 -6.06
CA GLN A 902 56.68 31.72 -7.13
C GLN A 902 55.93 30.36 -7.15
N GLN A 903 55.62 29.71 -8.28
CA GLN A 903 56.49 28.80 -9.05
C GLN A 903 57.28 27.75 -8.23
N ALA A 904 56.93 26.46 -8.39
CA ALA A 904 57.81 25.31 -8.23
C ALA A 904 57.43 24.23 -9.29
N PRO A 905 58.37 23.39 -9.82
CA PRO A 905 58.22 22.90 -11.20
C PRO A 905 58.48 21.39 -11.48
N ARG A 906 57.99 20.95 -12.65
CA ARG A 906 58.61 19.99 -13.61
C ARG A 906 58.87 18.51 -13.22
N HIS A 907 58.34 17.64 -14.10
CA HIS A 907 59.03 16.47 -14.73
C HIS A 907 59.35 15.22 -13.87
N ASN A 908 59.57 14.02 -14.43
CA ASN A 908 59.16 13.43 -15.73
C ASN A 908 59.55 11.92 -15.78
N SER A 909 58.59 11.01 -15.98
CA SER A 909 58.81 9.65 -16.51
C SER A 909 57.46 8.91 -16.71
N GLY A 910 57.29 7.99 -17.67
CA GLY A 910 58.15 7.68 -18.82
C GLY A 910 58.48 6.19 -19.03
N GLY A 911 57.49 5.37 -19.42
CA GLY A 911 57.69 3.97 -19.87
C GLY A 911 57.72 2.90 -18.77
N TYR A 912 57.57 1.60 -19.07
CA TYR A 912 57.24 0.97 -20.37
C TYR A 912 56.69 -0.48 -20.16
N GLN A 913 55.66 -0.87 -20.93
CA GLN A 913 55.16 -2.24 -21.23
C GLN A 913 54.78 -3.25 -20.10
N GLY A 914 53.73 -4.06 -20.34
CA GLY A 914 53.28 -5.13 -19.43
C GLY A 914 51.97 -5.85 -19.83
N ASN A 915 51.96 -6.53 -20.98
CA ASN A 915 50.83 -7.27 -21.61
C ASN A 915 49.75 -7.90 -20.70
N ARG A 916 48.46 -7.79 -21.13
CA ARG A 916 47.50 -8.91 -21.20
C ARG A 916 46.49 -8.72 -22.36
N PRO A 917 45.87 -9.80 -22.92
CA PRO A 917 45.34 -9.78 -24.29
C PRO A 917 43.81 -9.64 -24.44
N THR A 918 43.39 -9.35 -25.68
CA THR A 918 42.01 -9.34 -26.20
C THR A 918 41.49 -10.73 -26.58
N PRO A 919 40.16 -10.89 -26.74
CA PRO A 919 39.57 -11.72 -27.78
C PRO A 919 38.75 -10.88 -28.80
N TRP A 920 38.77 -11.28 -30.08
CA TRP A 920 37.99 -10.68 -31.17
C TRP A 920 37.34 -11.77 -32.03
N SER A 921 36.11 -11.50 -32.51
CA SER A 921 35.45 -12.00 -33.73
C SER A 921 35.49 -13.49 -34.14
N HIS A 922 34.33 -13.98 -34.62
CA HIS A 922 34.27 -14.95 -35.72
C HIS A 922 33.33 -14.44 -36.84
N MET A 923 33.64 -14.81 -38.09
CA MET A 923 32.96 -14.37 -39.31
C MET A 923 32.15 -15.50 -39.97
N ARG A 924 31.36 -15.17 -41.00
CA ARG A 924 30.72 -16.13 -41.93
C ARG A 924 31.70 -16.60 -43.04
N PRO A 925 31.47 -17.79 -43.64
CA PRO A 925 31.83 -18.14 -45.03
C PRO A 925 30.62 -18.15 -45.98
N SER A 926 30.81 -18.47 -47.28
CA SER A 926 29.79 -18.34 -48.36
C SER A 926 30.01 -19.28 -49.59
N TYR A 927 29.27 -19.07 -50.70
CA TYR A 927 29.22 -19.80 -52.01
C TYR A 927 28.30 -21.06 -52.05
N ARG A 928 27.64 -21.48 -53.16
CA ARG A 928 27.55 -21.08 -54.60
C ARG A 928 26.15 -21.54 -55.15
N GLU A 929 25.30 -20.74 -55.82
CA GLU A 929 25.17 -20.43 -57.29
C GLU A 929 24.83 -21.62 -58.23
N PRO A 930 24.26 -21.47 -59.47
CA PRO A 930 23.98 -20.25 -60.28
C PRO A 930 22.59 -20.14 -61.01
N GLY A 931 22.31 -18.98 -61.65
CA GLY A 931 21.19 -18.79 -62.64
C GLY A 931 20.90 -17.30 -63.03
N PRO A 932 20.74 -16.88 -64.31
CA PRO A 932 20.95 -15.45 -64.70
C PRO A 932 19.85 -14.71 -65.52
N ASN A 933 20.14 -13.43 -65.85
CA ASN A 933 19.49 -12.48 -66.82
C ASN A 933 18.22 -11.73 -66.31
N GLN A 934 17.89 -10.48 -66.71
CA GLN A 934 18.35 -9.54 -67.77
C GLN A 934 18.56 -8.06 -67.25
N PRO A 935 19.08 -7.10 -68.07
CA PRO A 935 19.52 -5.76 -67.65
C PRO A 935 18.62 -4.55 -68.06
N HIS A 936 19.10 -3.33 -67.74
CA HIS A 936 18.56 -1.99 -68.07
C HIS A 936 18.03 -1.77 -69.51
N PHE A 937 17.07 -0.83 -69.66
CA PHE A 937 17.17 0.28 -70.64
C PHE A 937 16.40 1.55 -70.18
N SER A 938 16.22 2.57 -71.04
CA SER A 938 15.92 3.97 -70.66
C SER A 938 15.04 4.74 -71.69
N ARG A 939 14.56 5.94 -71.28
CA ARG A 939 13.80 6.98 -72.03
C ARG A 939 12.32 6.74 -72.35
N GLY A 940 11.53 7.82 -72.35
CA GLY A 940 10.22 7.92 -73.04
C GLY A 940 9.26 8.98 -72.48
N ASN A 941 9.20 10.17 -73.08
CA ASN A 941 8.07 11.11 -72.92
C ASN A 941 6.89 10.68 -73.83
N TYR A 942 5.63 10.95 -73.45
CA TYR A 942 4.82 12.04 -74.03
C TYR A 942 3.32 12.01 -73.59
N ASN A 943 2.83 13.20 -73.20
CA ASN A 943 1.52 13.84 -73.37
C ASN A 943 0.17 13.07 -73.54
N ASN A 944 -0.86 13.75 -73.00
CA ASN A 944 -2.27 13.86 -73.45
C ASN A 944 -3.32 12.79 -73.10
N SER A 945 -4.30 13.21 -72.30
CA SER A 945 -5.73 12.81 -72.38
C SER A 945 -6.36 13.33 -73.70
N PRO A 946 -7.52 12.83 -74.19
CA PRO A 946 -8.82 13.15 -73.56
C PRO A 946 -10.02 12.18 -73.79
N ARG A 947 -11.14 12.44 -73.06
CA ARG A 947 -12.57 12.34 -73.47
C ARG A 947 -13.20 11.00 -73.95
N ASP A 948 -14.08 10.46 -73.11
CA ASP A 948 -15.56 10.24 -73.27
C ASP A 948 -16.22 10.80 -74.58
N PRO A 949 -17.36 10.28 -75.14
CA PRO A 949 -18.53 9.75 -74.37
C PRO A 949 -19.51 8.73 -75.04
N ARG A 950 -20.64 8.46 -74.33
CA ARG A 950 -22.00 8.06 -74.83
C ARG A 950 -22.23 6.58 -75.24
N GLU A 951 -23.44 5.97 -75.18
CA GLU A 951 -24.87 6.30 -74.86
C GLU A 951 -25.50 5.13 -74.04
N ASN A 952 -26.69 5.07 -73.40
CA ASN A 952 -27.81 5.95 -72.94
C ASN A 952 -28.61 5.11 -71.85
N GLN A 953 -29.89 5.26 -71.40
CA GLN A 953 -31.10 6.05 -71.71
C GLN A 953 -32.11 6.07 -70.51
N ASP A 954 -33.18 6.88 -70.58
CA ASP A 954 -34.58 6.80 -70.01
C ASP A 954 -34.93 5.99 -68.72
N ASN A 955 -35.83 6.43 -67.80
CA ASN A 955 -36.79 7.57 -67.81
C ASN A 955 -37.40 7.90 -66.40
N ARG A 956 -37.67 9.20 -66.11
CA ARG A 956 -38.75 9.78 -65.22
C ARG A 956 -38.71 9.53 -63.69
N TYR A 957 -39.24 10.40 -62.78
CA TYR A 957 -39.82 11.77 -62.83
C TYR A 957 -39.77 12.42 -61.40
N ARG A 958 -39.39 13.72 -61.27
CA ARG A 958 -39.80 14.83 -60.31
C ARG A 958 -40.09 14.57 -58.80
N ASP A 959 -40.08 15.55 -57.87
CA ASP A 959 -39.97 17.04 -57.93
C ASP A 959 -39.24 17.63 -56.66
N ALA A 960 -39.08 18.95 -56.58
CA ALA A 960 -38.42 19.71 -55.47
C ALA A 960 -39.45 20.64 -54.72
N PRO A 961 -39.16 21.79 -54.01
CA PRO A 961 -37.92 22.59 -53.81
C PRO A 961 -37.68 23.32 -52.44
N ALA A 962 -36.59 24.11 -52.36
CA ALA A 962 -36.45 25.44 -51.68
C ALA A 962 -36.49 25.60 -50.13
N ARG A 963 -35.92 26.65 -49.49
CA ARG A 963 -34.69 27.48 -49.70
C ARG A 963 -34.43 28.45 -48.50
N HIS A 964 -33.14 28.72 -48.20
CA HIS A 964 -32.51 29.95 -47.65
C HIS A 964 -32.98 30.71 -46.37
N ASP A 965 -31.98 30.89 -45.47
CA ASP A 965 -31.43 32.15 -44.92
C ASP A 965 -32.01 32.96 -43.72
N HIS A 966 -31.09 33.12 -42.73
CA HIS A 966 -30.62 34.38 -42.11
C HIS A 966 -31.32 35.05 -40.89
N ARG A 967 -30.55 35.02 -39.77
CA ARG A 967 -30.10 36.16 -38.92
C ARG A 967 -31.06 36.87 -37.93
N GLN A 968 -30.48 37.12 -36.75
CA GLN A 968 -30.63 38.29 -35.86
C GLN A 968 -31.99 38.47 -35.13
N SER A 969 -32.09 39.17 -33.98
CA SER A 969 -31.16 39.39 -32.85
C SER A 969 -31.86 40.19 -31.74
N TYR A 970 -31.53 39.94 -30.46
CA TYR A 970 -31.97 40.75 -29.29
C TYR A 970 -33.51 40.77 -29.04
N GLN A 971 -34.09 41.23 -27.92
CA GLN A 971 -33.56 41.77 -26.65
C GLN A 971 -34.56 41.54 -25.48
N LEU A 972 -34.04 41.38 -24.26
CA LEU A 972 -34.53 41.82 -22.91
C LEU A 972 -36.03 41.83 -22.49
N SER A 973 -36.21 41.76 -21.15
CA SER A 973 -37.35 42.27 -20.35
C SER A 973 -38.63 41.39 -20.27
N ASN A 974 -39.45 41.41 -19.20
CA ASN A 974 -39.19 41.56 -17.75
C ASN A 974 -40.43 41.16 -16.90
N TYR A 975 -40.28 41.13 -15.56
CA TYR A 975 -41.33 41.21 -14.51
C TYR A 975 -42.37 40.07 -14.28
N ARG A 976 -42.36 39.58 -13.03
CA ARG A 976 -43.47 39.23 -12.09
C ARG A 976 -44.85 38.86 -12.70
N TYR A 977 -45.52 37.79 -12.24
CA TYR A 977 -46.13 37.75 -10.89
C TYR A 977 -46.39 36.32 -10.35
N ARG A 978 -46.64 36.22 -9.03
CA ARG A 978 -47.25 35.09 -8.29
C ARG A 978 -48.78 35.31 -8.19
N PRO A 979 -49.59 34.40 -7.63
CA PRO A 979 -49.37 32.98 -7.33
C PRO A 979 -50.47 32.08 -7.94
N TYR A 980 -50.32 30.76 -7.78
CA TYR A 980 -51.23 29.97 -6.94
C TYR A 980 -50.41 28.88 -6.23
#